data_AF-A0AA47N1G5-F1
#
_entry.id   AF-A0AA47N1G5-F1
#
_cell.length_a   1.000
_cell.length_b   1.000
_cell.length_c   1.000
_cell.angle_alpha   90.00
_cell.angle_beta   90.00
_cell.angle_gamma   90.00
#
_symmetry.space_group_name_H-M   'P 1'
#
loop_
_entity.id
_entity.type
_entity.pdbx_description
1 polymer ?
#
loop_
_entity_poly.entity_id
_entity_poly.type
_entity_poly.pdbx_seq_one_letter_code
_entity_poly.pdbx_strand_id
1 'polypeptide(L)'
;MLCWGNASYGQLGLGGIDEEIVIEPRKCDFFHGKQICDLGCGRKHTTVLLEDGTVYTFGCNDLGQLGHDKSRKKPEQVVALDAQNIVAVSCGESHTLALNDKGQVFSWGLGSDGQLGLNNFEECVRVPRNIKSLSDVQITQVACGYRHSHALSKAGQVFSWGQNRYGQLGLGMDGQGLPTPQHVQSLQGIPFVQIAAGGAHSFALTQSGAVFGWGRNKFGQLGLNNNNGGYGQLGHNSTNHEINPRKVFELMGNVVTQIACGRQHTLAFIPSTGKMDSFGLGGNGQLGTRSTSNRKSPAPVKGSWVATNGPTSTDEDTKQAYCVKRIYAGGDQSFAHYYSPDFEIDLVFSSASCLNGSFLATSHPDHYNTSSKCSGVDMNMARLLYHKLIQPDHPELAQQIAASLEKNLIPRLGCSPPDIEALRLYLTLPECPLFREPNTYVTLAIPFAKSLISLKDTPLKVLGNWWSALEPTVFQRLVELYKEVVVYLLRMRKVGIPQSEQRIFTCFLNTSLRLLEILHAKLKDVLYYSQVSDRTGHIIQYDKFYIHELDDLTDIRNDYVTWIQQQMFPPGHEGSITLCRYPFIFDAQAKTTLLQTDAVIQMQMAVDQAQRQNFSSMFLPVVESVNPCLILIVRRENIVEDTMEVLRKSKNVDYKKPLKVIFVGEEAVDAGGVRKEFFLLIMRELLDPKYGMFSYYEESRLIWFSNKTFEDIDLFHLIGVICGLAIYNLTIVELNFPVALYKKLLKRSPTLDDLKELMPDVGRSLQHLLDYTEDDLEDIFCLNFTVTEENFGATEVLELVPNGEDINVNKSNRQDFVQTYVDYRFNQSVAPLFESFYAGFHKVCGGKVLELFQPNELQAMVIGNTNYDWKELEKTTEYKGSDRIPILGMKSLKLVIQPTGGGEHYLPVAHTCFNLLDLPKYTSIHTLRNKLLQAIDQNQGFNLA
;
A
#
# COMPACT_ATOMS: atom_id res chain seq x y z
N MET A 1 16.11 -24.55 -24.03
CA MET A 1 17.39 -24.66 -24.78
C MET A 1 17.09 -24.91 -26.26
N LEU A 2 17.69 -24.13 -27.16
CA LEU A 2 17.69 -24.36 -28.62
C LEU A 2 19.06 -24.88 -29.07
N CYS A 3 19.08 -25.80 -30.03
CA CYS A 3 20.27 -26.54 -30.48
C CYS A 3 20.31 -26.61 -32.02
N TRP A 4 21.47 -26.42 -32.65
CA TRP A 4 21.68 -26.62 -34.09
C TRP A 4 23.14 -27.03 -34.38
N GLY A 5 23.38 -27.65 -35.54
CA GLY A 5 24.68 -28.20 -35.95
C GLY A 5 24.66 -29.70 -36.25
N ASN A 6 25.80 -30.35 -36.08
CA ASN A 6 25.99 -31.80 -36.27
C ASN A 6 25.43 -32.66 -35.11
N ALA A 7 24.59 -33.65 -35.42
CA ALA A 7 23.98 -34.54 -34.43
C ALA A 7 24.51 -35.98 -34.43
N SER A 8 25.53 -36.32 -35.24
CA SER A 8 25.92 -37.71 -35.56
C SER A 8 26.31 -38.60 -34.36
N TYR A 9 26.72 -38.01 -33.22
CA TYR A 9 27.11 -38.71 -32.00
C TYR A 9 26.10 -38.53 -30.85
N GLY A 10 24.94 -37.92 -31.10
CA GLY A 10 23.94 -37.60 -30.07
C GLY A 10 24.25 -36.34 -29.26
N GLN A 11 25.24 -35.56 -29.67
CA GLN A 11 25.79 -34.41 -28.94
C GLN A 11 24.90 -33.16 -28.93
N LEU A 12 23.77 -33.16 -29.65
CA LEU A 12 22.71 -32.16 -29.48
C LEU A 12 21.71 -32.53 -28.37
N GLY A 13 21.74 -33.77 -27.86
CA GLY A 13 20.85 -34.20 -26.77
C GLY A 13 19.37 -34.26 -27.14
N LEU A 14 19.04 -34.18 -28.44
CA LEU A 14 17.66 -34.17 -28.93
C LEU A 14 16.98 -35.54 -28.79
N GLY A 15 17.75 -36.63 -28.85
CA GLY A 15 17.24 -38.01 -28.71
C GLY A 15 16.35 -38.46 -29.87
N GLY A 16 16.63 -39.63 -30.46
CA GLY A 16 15.71 -40.25 -31.43
C GLY A 16 15.50 -39.49 -32.75
N ILE A 17 16.37 -38.55 -33.10
CA ILE A 17 16.37 -37.92 -34.43
C ILE A 17 17.22 -38.74 -35.41
N ASP A 18 16.75 -38.85 -36.65
CA ASP A 18 17.47 -39.51 -37.76
C ASP A 18 18.35 -38.52 -38.56
N GLU A 19 18.17 -37.22 -38.35
CA GLU A 19 18.94 -36.18 -39.03
C GLU A 19 20.36 -36.05 -38.46
N GLU A 20 21.36 -36.10 -39.34
CA GLU A 20 22.76 -35.89 -38.95
C GLU A 20 23.15 -34.40 -38.83
N ILE A 21 22.41 -33.50 -39.48
CA ILE A 21 22.69 -32.05 -39.52
C ILE A 21 21.39 -31.25 -39.31
N VAL A 22 21.40 -30.39 -38.29
CA VAL A 22 20.32 -29.47 -37.94
C VAL A 22 20.73 -28.05 -38.33
N ILE A 23 20.16 -27.49 -39.39
CA ILE A 23 20.57 -26.18 -39.97
C ILE A 23 19.88 -24.96 -39.34
N GLU A 24 18.89 -25.19 -38.46
CA GLU A 24 18.14 -24.15 -37.76
C GLU A 24 17.95 -24.50 -36.27
N PRO A 25 17.86 -23.51 -35.37
CA PRO A 25 17.70 -23.77 -33.94
C PRO A 25 16.45 -24.61 -33.61
N ARG A 26 16.63 -25.78 -32.95
CA ARG A 26 15.54 -26.66 -32.49
C ARG A 26 15.52 -26.83 -30.98
N LYS A 27 14.33 -26.95 -30.40
CA LYS A 27 14.14 -27.13 -28.95
C LYS A 27 14.55 -28.53 -28.50
N CYS A 28 15.26 -28.61 -27.37
CA CYS A 28 15.51 -29.87 -26.65
C CYS A 28 14.49 -30.02 -25.50
N ASP A 29 13.62 -31.03 -25.57
CA ASP A 29 12.52 -31.19 -24.62
C ASP A 29 12.91 -31.80 -23.26
N PHE A 30 14.03 -32.54 -23.17
CA PHE A 30 14.49 -33.11 -21.89
C PHE A 30 14.69 -32.07 -20.80
N PHE A 31 15.14 -30.87 -21.19
CA PHE A 31 15.37 -29.76 -20.28
C PHE A 31 14.18 -28.81 -20.14
N HIS A 32 13.00 -29.19 -20.63
CA HIS A 32 11.79 -28.42 -20.40
C HIS A 32 11.46 -28.38 -18.90
N GLY A 33 11.21 -27.18 -18.36
CA GLY A 33 10.96 -26.97 -16.93
C GLY A 33 12.19 -27.07 -16.02
N LYS A 34 13.40 -27.30 -16.56
CA LYS A 34 14.66 -27.30 -15.79
C LYS A 34 15.40 -25.97 -15.93
N GLN A 35 15.96 -25.47 -14.84
CA GLN A 35 16.77 -24.24 -14.84
C GLN A 35 18.20 -24.55 -15.24
N ILE A 36 18.55 -24.30 -16.51
CA ILE A 36 19.92 -24.45 -17.02
C ILE A 36 20.72 -23.19 -16.65
N CYS A 37 21.84 -23.37 -15.97
CA CYS A 37 22.76 -22.26 -15.71
C CYS A 37 23.95 -22.24 -16.68
N ASP A 38 24.50 -23.37 -17.11
CA ASP A 38 25.67 -23.39 -18.03
C ASP A 38 25.67 -24.58 -19.00
N LEU A 39 26.37 -24.44 -20.13
CA LEU A 39 26.56 -25.49 -21.13
C LEU A 39 28.02 -25.56 -21.59
N GLY A 40 28.62 -26.76 -21.57
CA GLY A 40 29.93 -27.02 -22.16
C GLY A 40 29.79 -27.83 -23.43
N CYS A 41 30.22 -27.30 -24.56
CA CYS A 41 30.02 -27.96 -25.86
C CYS A 41 31.36 -28.44 -26.42
N GLY A 42 31.52 -29.76 -26.57
CA GLY A 42 32.74 -30.39 -27.08
C GLY A 42 32.64 -30.76 -28.56
N ARG A 43 33.66 -31.44 -29.11
CA ARG A 43 33.62 -31.88 -30.52
C ARG A 43 32.49 -32.86 -30.79
N LYS A 44 32.30 -33.83 -29.89
CA LYS A 44 31.35 -34.93 -30.03
C LYS A 44 30.52 -35.19 -28.77
N HIS A 45 30.59 -34.31 -27.78
CA HIS A 45 29.85 -34.42 -26.52
C HIS A 45 29.44 -33.04 -26.00
N THR A 46 28.47 -33.01 -25.10
CA THR A 46 27.96 -31.79 -24.47
C THR A 46 27.74 -32.05 -22.98
N THR A 47 28.04 -31.05 -22.16
CA THR A 47 27.75 -30.99 -20.72
C THR A 47 26.70 -29.91 -20.46
N VAL A 48 25.82 -30.15 -19.49
CA VAL A 48 24.77 -29.21 -19.06
C VAL A 48 24.84 -29.10 -17.55
N LEU A 49 24.89 -27.87 -17.05
CA LEU A 49 24.85 -27.57 -15.63
C LEU A 49 23.48 -26.97 -15.27
N LEU A 50 22.87 -27.52 -14.23
CA LEU A 50 21.63 -27.00 -13.65
C LEU A 50 21.93 -26.04 -12.50
N GLU A 51 20.95 -25.20 -12.16
CA GLU A 51 21.06 -24.22 -11.07
C GLU A 51 21.35 -24.84 -9.68
N ASP A 52 20.97 -26.10 -9.47
CA ASP A 52 21.27 -26.86 -8.24
C ASP A 52 22.71 -27.41 -8.18
N GLY A 53 23.55 -27.12 -9.18
CA GLY A 53 24.93 -27.59 -9.28
C GLY A 53 25.10 -28.95 -9.96
N THR A 54 24.01 -29.60 -10.39
CA THR A 54 24.05 -30.92 -11.02
C THR A 54 24.58 -30.85 -12.46
N VAL A 55 25.54 -31.72 -12.80
CA VAL A 55 26.13 -31.82 -14.15
C VAL A 55 25.59 -33.04 -14.89
N TYR A 56 25.04 -32.80 -16.09
CA TYR A 56 24.65 -33.83 -17.06
C TYR A 56 25.58 -33.83 -18.27
N THR A 57 25.86 -35.00 -18.85
CA THR A 57 26.60 -35.11 -20.12
C THR A 57 25.96 -36.08 -21.09
N PHE A 58 26.24 -35.90 -22.37
CA PHE A 58 25.79 -36.78 -23.46
C PHE A 58 26.70 -36.62 -24.70
N GLY A 59 26.70 -37.64 -25.56
CA GLY A 59 27.50 -37.72 -26.78
C GLY A 59 28.54 -38.85 -26.75
N CYS A 60 29.66 -38.67 -27.45
CA CYS A 60 30.77 -39.61 -27.51
C CYS A 60 31.49 -39.75 -26.15
N ASN A 61 31.93 -40.97 -25.83
CA ASN A 61 32.66 -41.28 -24.58
C ASN A 61 33.91 -42.15 -24.81
N ASP A 62 34.48 -42.14 -26.01
CA ASP A 62 35.55 -43.09 -26.37
C ASP A 62 36.84 -42.88 -25.56
N LEU A 63 37.03 -41.66 -25.03
CA LEU A 63 38.19 -41.24 -24.24
C LEU A 63 37.81 -40.84 -22.80
N GLY A 64 36.60 -41.18 -22.36
CA GLY A 64 36.12 -40.92 -20.99
C GLY A 64 35.56 -39.52 -20.75
N GLN A 65 35.35 -38.71 -21.78
CA GLN A 65 34.94 -37.30 -21.67
C GLN A 65 33.57 -37.05 -21.03
N LEU A 66 32.72 -38.07 -20.89
CA LEU A 66 31.44 -37.95 -20.20
C LEU A 66 31.57 -38.06 -18.67
N GLY A 67 32.66 -38.64 -18.16
CA GLY A 67 32.83 -38.83 -16.71
C GLY A 67 31.94 -39.92 -16.10
N HIS A 68 31.24 -40.69 -16.94
CA HIS A 68 30.41 -41.85 -16.58
C HIS A 68 30.30 -42.83 -17.76
N ASP A 69 29.81 -44.05 -17.53
CA ASP A 69 29.69 -45.12 -18.55
C ASP A 69 28.23 -45.43 -18.97
N LYS A 70 27.34 -44.46 -18.82
CA LYS A 70 25.88 -44.57 -19.12
C LYS A 70 25.53 -44.26 -20.58
N SER A 71 24.22 -44.14 -20.88
CA SER A 71 23.69 -43.85 -22.21
C SER A 71 24.32 -42.59 -22.84
N ARG A 72 24.65 -42.69 -24.13
CA ARG A 72 25.36 -41.65 -24.89
C ARG A 72 24.43 -40.70 -25.66
N LYS A 73 23.18 -41.10 -25.96
CA LYS A 73 22.25 -40.34 -26.83
C LYS A 73 21.23 -39.49 -26.05
N LYS A 74 21.20 -39.62 -24.72
CA LYS A 74 20.31 -38.87 -23.82
C LYS A 74 21.15 -38.28 -22.69
N PRO A 75 20.76 -37.13 -22.10
CA PRO A 75 21.49 -36.55 -20.98
C PRO A 75 21.54 -37.47 -19.75
N GLU A 76 22.72 -37.62 -19.15
CA GLU A 76 23.01 -38.48 -18.00
C GLU A 76 23.88 -37.75 -16.96
N GLN A 77 23.65 -37.97 -15.66
CA GLN A 77 24.35 -37.25 -14.58
C GLN A 77 25.78 -37.76 -14.32
N VAL A 78 26.71 -36.84 -14.04
CA VAL A 78 28.10 -37.10 -13.60
C VAL A 78 28.16 -37.20 -12.07
N VAL A 79 27.82 -38.38 -11.54
CA VAL A 79 27.73 -38.65 -10.08
C VAL A 79 29.04 -38.37 -9.33
N ALA A 80 30.19 -38.45 -10.01
CA ALA A 80 31.50 -38.17 -9.41
C ALA A 80 31.66 -36.70 -8.93
N LEU A 81 30.79 -35.79 -9.35
CA LEU A 81 30.79 -34.38 -8.95
C LEU A 81 29.74 -34.04 -7.88
N ASP A 82 28.91 -34.98 -7.42
CA ASP A 82 27.79 -34.71 -6.51
C ASP A 82 28.22 -34.09 -5.16
N ALA A 83 29.46 -34.34 -4.72
CA ALA A 83 30.02 -33.73 -3.52
C ALA A 83 30.55 -32.29 -3.73
N GLN A 84 30.45 -31.76 -4.94
CA GLN A 84 30.93 -30.44 -5.34
C GLN A 84 29.74 -29.58 -5.80
N ASN A 85 29.75 -28.32 -5.42
CA ASN A 85 28.81 -27.34 -5.96
C ASN A 85 29.40 -26.75 -7.25
N ILE A 86 29.03 -27.32 -8.40
CA ILE A 86 29.57 -26.89 -9.70
C ILE A 86 28.86 -25.61 -10.18
N VAL A 87 29.64 -24.64 -10.64
CA VAL A 87 29.16 -23.32 -11.07
C VAL A 87 29.47 -23.00 -12.54
N ALA A 88 30.40 -23.71 -13.17
CA ALA A 88 30.64 -23.62 -14.61
C ALA A 88 31.21 -24.91 -15.19
N VAL A 89 30.99 -25.15 -16.49
CA VAL A 89 31.48 -26.32 -17.24
C VAL A 89 32.01 -25.92 -18.61
N SER A 90 32.98 -26.65 -19.14
CA SER A 90 33.48 -26.45 -20.50
C SER A 90 33.99 -27.74 -21.12
N CYS A 91 33.82 -27.92 -22.43
CA CYS A 91 34.16 -29.16 -23.14
C CYS A 91 35.11 -28.89 -24.30
N GLY A 92 36.15 -29.72 -24.43
CA GLY A 92 37.07 -29.72 -25.56
C GLY A 92 36.76 -30.78 -26.60
N GLU A 93 37.78 -31.25 -27.33
CA GLU A 93 37.59 -32.28 -28.35
C GLU A 93 37.11 -33.59 -27.73
N SER A 94 37.76 -33.97 -26.64
CA SER A 94 37.50 -35.23 -25.93
C SER A 94 37.91 -35.11 -24.46
N HIS A 95 37.81 -33.91 -23.90
CA HIS A 95 38.03 -33.63 -22.48
C HIS A 95 37.00 -32.62 -21.97
N THR A 96 36.85 -32.55 -20.67
CA THR A 96 35.86 -31.70 -20.00
C THR A 96 36.50 -31.06 -18.78
N LEU A 97 36.14 -29.80 -18.52
CA LEU A 97 36.45 -29.04 -17.32
C LEU A 97 35.18 -28.72 -16.55
N ALA A 98 35.26 -28.74 -15.21
CA ALA A 98 34.23 -28.23 -14.32
C ALA A 98 34.86 -27.30 -13.28
N LEU A 99 34.17 -26.22 -12.93
CA LEU A 99 34.56 -25.25 -11.92
C LEU A 99 33.56 -25.29 -10.77
N ASN A 100 34.03 -25.41 -9.53
CA ASN A 100 33.17 -25.30 -8.36
C ASN A 100 33.11 -23.87 -7.78
N ASP A 101 32.18 -23.63 -6.87
CA ASP A 101 31.97 -22.36 -6.16
C ASP A 101 33.19 -21.86 -5.36
N LYS A 102 34.11 -22.77 -5.00
CA LYS A 102 35.39 -22.46 -4.34
C LYS A 102 36.49 -22.03 -5.31
N GLY A 103 36.22 -21.95 -6.61
CA GLY A 103 37.21 -21.58 -7.62
C GLY A 103 38.15 -22.72 -8.03
N GLN A 104 37.85 -23.96 -7.67
CA GLN A 104 38.66 -25.14 -8.00
C GLN A 104 38.24 -25.73 -9.35
N VAL A 105 39.23 -26.12 -10.16
CA VAL A 105 39.00 -26.64 -11.52
C VAL A 105 39.25 -28.15 -11.56
N PHE A 106 38.29 -28.90 -12.07
CA PHE A 106 38.37 -30.34 -12.29
C PHE A 106 38.47 -30.64 -13.78
N SER A 107 39.26 -31.64 -14.17
CA SER A 107 39.46 -32.06 -15.56
C SER A 107 39.38 -33.58 -15.73
N TRP A 108 38.83 -34.03 -16.86
CA TRP A 108 38.81 -35.43 -17.28
C TRP A 108 38.68 -35.57 -18.81
N GLY A 109 38.91 -36.76 -19.34
CA GLY A 109 38.96 -37.11 -20.77
C GLY A 109 40.41 -37.24 -21.27
N LEU A 110 40.66 -36.87 -22.53
CA LEU A 110 41.95 -36.92 -23.22
C LEU A 110 42.99 -35.96 -22.60
N GLY A 111 44.24 -36.41 -22.40
CA GLY A 111 45.33 -35.61 -21.83
C GLY A 111 46.67 -35.61 -22.59
N SER A 112 46.75 -36.26 -23.76
CA SER A 112 47.99 -36.45 -24.52
C SER A 112 48.75 -35.18 -24.95
N ASP A 113 48.08 -34.02 -25.01
CA ASP A 113 48.68 -32.73 -25.36
C ASP A 113 48.85 -31.81 -24.15
N GLY A 114 48.58 -32.31 -22.94
CA GLY A 114 48.67 -31.56 -21.68
C GLY A 114 47.39 -30.81 -21.30
N GLN A 115 46.30 -30.95 -22.07
CA GLN A 115 45.06 -30.19 -21.90
C GLN A 115 44.33 -30.40 -20.56
N LEU A 116 44.66 -31.46 -19.81
CA LEU A 116 44.08 -31.69 -18.49
C LEU A 116 44.73 -30.83 -17.39
N GLY A 117 45.91 -30.25 -17.63
CA GLY A 117 46.59 -29.38 -16.66
C GLY A 117 47.16 -30.13 -15.44
N LEU A 118 47.24 -31.46 -15.48
CA LEU A 118 47.61 -32.31 -14.34
C LEU A 118 49.12 -32.50 -14.16
N ASN A 119 49.94 -31.63 -14.76
CA ASN A 119 51.41 -31.70 -14.73
C ASN A 119 51.99 -33.01 -15.30
N ASN A 120 51.28 -33.63 -16.24
CA ASN A 120 51.70 -34.82 -16.95
C ASN A 120 51.05 -34.88 -18.35
N PHE A 121 51.38 -35.91 -19.14
CA PHE A 121 50.78 -36.21 -20.44
C PHE A 121 50.03 -37.56 -20.40
N GLU A 122 49.32 -37.86 -19.31
CA GLU A 122 48.49 -39.08 -19.20
C GLU A 122 47.48 -39.15 -20.36
N GLU A 123 47.33 -40.31 -21.01
CA GLU A 123 46.56 -40.42 -22.25
C GLU A 123 45.08 -40.08 -22.05
N CYS A 124 44.41 -40.70 -21.06
CA CYS A 124 43.04 -40.36 -20.71
C CYS A 124 42.73 -40.55 -19.22
N VAL A 125 41.82 -39.73 -18.70
CA VAL A 125 41.32 -39.74 -17.32
C VAL A 125 39.80 -39.88 -17.36
N ARG A 126 39.23 -41.00 -16.90
CA ARG A 126 37.77 -41.26 -17.02
C ARG A 126 36.90 -40.62 -15.93
N VAL A 127 37.51 -40.09 -14.87
CA VAL A 127 36.82 -39.53 -13.69
C VAL A 127 37.38 -38.14 -13.39
N PRO A 128 36.55 -37.13 -13.08
CA PRO A 128 37.01 -35.77 -12.76
C PRO A 128 38.16 -35.72 -11.73
N ARG A 129 39.25 -35.01 -12.05
CA ARG A 129 40.40 -34.78 -11.14
C ARG A 129 40.70 -33.28 -10.98
N ASN A 130 41.04 -32.84 -9.77
CA ASN A 130 41.34 -31.43 -9.49
C ASN A 130 42.73 -31.00 -10.04
N ILE A 131 42.79 -29.85 -10.70
CA ILE A 131 44.01 -29.17 -11.18
C ILE A 131 44.66 -28.40 -10.02
N LYS A 132 45.57 -29.06 -9.30
CA LYS A 132 46.20 -28.50 -8.09
C LYS A 132 46.99 -27.22 -8.33
N SER A 133 47.58 -27.03 -9.51
CA SER A 133 48.37 -25.82 -9.82
C SER A 133 47.56 -24.52 -9.91
N LEU A 134 46.22 -24.60 -9.94
CA LEU A 134 45.32 -23.45 -9.90
C LEU A 134 44.67 -23.24 -8.53
N SER A 135 44.98 -24.07 -7.53
CA SER A 135 44.26 -24.05 -6.24
C SER A 135 44.43 -22.74 -5.44
N ASP A 136 45.51 -21.99 -5.69
CA ASP A 136 45.77 -20.69 -5.04
C ASP A 136 45.21 -19.49 -5.82
N VAL A 137 44.54 -19.73 -6.95
CA VAL A 137 43.96 -18.69 -7.80
C VAL A 137 42.45 -18.80 -7.78
N GLN A 138 41.75 -17.71 -7.46
CA GLN A 138 40.29 -17.67 -7.51
C GLN A 138 39.82 -17.67 -8.97
N ILE A 139 39.56 -18.84 -9.53
CA ILE A 139 39.03 -18.99 -10.90
C ILE A 139 37.53 -18.68 -10.92
N THR A 140 37.12 -17.92 -11.93
CA THR A 140 35.72 -17.51 -12.16
C THR A 140 35.15 -18.06 -13.46
N GLN A 141 36.00 -18.49 -14.41
CA GLN A 141 35.57 -19.11 -15.65
C GLN A 141 36.59 -20.12 -16.18
N VAL A 142 36.11 -21.15 -16.88
CA VAL A 142 36.95 -22.10 -17.64
C VAL A 142 36.49 -22.16 -19.09
N ALA A 143 37.41 -22.39 -20.03
CA ALA A 143 37.11 -22.58 -21.45
C ALA A 143 38.02 -23.62 -22.09
N CYS A 144 37.45 -24.54 -22.87
CA CYS A 144 38.18 -25.60 -23.57
C CYS A 144 38.22 -25.36 -25.08
N GLY A 145 39.39 -25.48 -25.69
CA GLY A 145 39.51 -25.74 -27.12
C GLY A 145 39.63 -27.24 -27.40
N TYR A 146 40.05 -27.65 -28.60
CA TYR A 146 40.13 -29.09 -28.89
C TYR A 146 41.13 -29.81 -28.01
N ARG A 147 42.34 -29.28 -27.93
CA ARG A 147 43.45 -29.89 -27.21
C ARG A 147 44.16 -28.90 -26.31
N HIS A 148 43.47 -27.83 -25.93
CA HIS A 148 43.97 -26.79 -25.05
C HIS A 148 42.86 -26.29 -24.14
N SER A 149 43.21 -25.56 -23.10
CA SER A 149 42.30 -25.13 -22.05
C SER A 149 42.73 -23.80 -21.46
N HIS A 150 41.76 -23.09 -20.90
CA HIS A 150 41.92 -21.77 -20.33
C HIS A 150 41.16 -21.65 -19.02
N ALA A 151 41.65 -20.76 -18.16
CA ALA A 151 40.96 -20.32 -16.95
C ALA A 151 41.07 -18.79 -16.83
N LEU A 152 39.99 -18.15 -16.39
CA LEU A 152 39.94 -16.73 -16.07
C LEU A 152 39.83 -16.58 -14.55
N SER A 153 40.69 -15.76 -13.96
CA SER A 153 40.62 -15.45 -12.53
C SER A 153 39.69 -14.26 -12.25
N LYS A 154 39.27 -14.12 -10.99
CA LYS A 154 38.55 -12.95 -10.49
C LYS A 154 39.30 -11.63 -10.72
N ALA A 155 40.63 -11.68 -10.80
CA ALA A 155 41.48 -10.53 -11.08
C ALA A 155 41.57 -10.17 -12.59
N GLY A 156 40.82 -10.86 -13.45
CA GLY A 156 40.85 -10.64 -14.91
C GLY A 156 42.05 -11.27 -15.62
N GLN A 157 42.84 -12.10 -14.94
CA GLN A 157 44.01 -12.77 -15.51
C GLN A 157 43.60 -14.03 -16.26
N VAL A 158 44.15 -14.21 -17.47
CA VAL A 158 43.90 -15.39 -18.34
C VAL A 158 45.06 -16.37 -18.23
N PHE A 159 44.74 -17.62 -17.93
CA PHE A 159 45.66 -18.75 -17.93
C PHE A 159 45.38 -19.67 -19.13
N SER A 160 46.40 -20.30 -19.70
CA SER A 160 46.32 -21.19 -20.85
C SER A 160 47.25 -22.40 -20.73
N TRP A 161 46.81 -23.58 -21.19
CA TRP A 161 47.61 -24.81 -21.24
C TRP A 161 47.10 -25.79 -22.31
N GLY A 162 47.89 -26.83 -22.59
CA GLY A 162 47.65 -27.82 -23.64
C GLY A 162 48.36 -27.48 -24.94
N GLN A 163 47.82 -27.92 -26.07
CA GLN A 163 48.40 -27.79 -27.41
C GLN A 163 48.63 -26.33 -27.84
N ASN A 164 49.77 -26.04 -28.48
CA ASN A 164 50.11 -24.70 -28.96
C ASN A 164 50.66 -24.64 -30.41
N ARG A 165 50.30 -25.60 -31.27
CA ARG A 165 50.85 -25.68 -32.64
C ARG A 165 50.51 -24.49 -33.55
N TYR A 166 49.52 -23.69 -33.20
CA TYR A 166 49.05 -22.54 -33.99
C TYR A 166 49.03 -21.24 -33.19
N GLY A 167 49.69 -21.20 -32.03
CA GLY A 167 49.65 -20.06 -31.12
C GLY A 167 48.35 -19.90 -30.33
N GLN A 168 47.51 -20.95 -30.27
CA GLN A 168 46.20 -20.88 -29.57
C GLN A 168 46.30 -20.62 -28.06
N LEU A 169 47.49 -20.75 -27.45
CA LEU A 169 47.70 -20.37 -26.05
C LEU A 169 47.91 -18.87 -25.85
N GLY A 170 48.20 -18.10 -26.91
CA GLY A 170 48.38 -16.64 -26.85
C GLY A 170 49.68 -16.19 -26.18
N LEU A 171 50.66 -17.09 -26.03
CA LEU A 171 51.90 -16.84 -25.27
C LEU A 171 53.02 -16.21 -26.11
N GLY A 172 52.73 -15.71 -27.32
CA GLY A 172 53.74 -15.16 -28.23
C GLY A 172 54.68 -16.21 -28.85
N MET A 173 54.35 -17.48 -28.71
CA MET A 173 55.09 -18.62 -29.25
C MET A 173 54.12 -19.69 -29.76
N ASP A 174 54.57 -20.55 -30.68
CA ASP A 174 53.90 -21.78 -31.10
C ASP A 174 54.85 -23.00 -30.95
N GLY A 175 54.31 -24.22 -30.87
CA GLY A 175 55.14 -25.43 -30.72
C GLY A 175 54.53 -26.52 -29.83
N GLN A 176 55.35 -27.07 -28.92
CA GLN A 176 54.93 -28.15 -28.01
C GLN A 176 53.81 -27.71 -27.06
N GLY A 177 52.98 -28.67 -26.67
CA GLY A 177 51.91 -28.45 -25.70
C GLY A 177 52.47 -28.32 -24.27
N LEU A 178 51.73 -27.62 -23.42
CA LEU A 178 52.11 -27.35 -22.03
C LEU A 178 51.18 -28.10 -21.07
N PRO A 179 51.67 -28.99 -20.18
CA PRO A 179 50.83 -29.77 -19.27
C PRO A 179 50.45 -29.01 -18.00
N THR A 180 50.85 -27.75 -17.86
CA THR A 180 50.59 -26.88 -16.71
C THR A 180 50.03 -25.51 -17.16
N PRO A 181 49.01 -24.97 -16.47
CA PRO A 181 48.49 -23.61 -16.68
C PRO A 181 49.58 -22.52 -16.66
N GLN A 182 49.62 -21.68 -17.70
CA GLN A 182 50.52 -20.52 -17.84
C GLN A 182 49.75 -19.21 -17.97
N HIS A 183 50.25 -18.12 -17.38
CA HIS A 183 49.63 -16.80 -17.47
C HIS A 183 49.92 -16.11 -18.81
N VAL A 184 48.90 -15.59 -19.49
CA VAL A 184 49.01 -14.89 -20.78
C VAL A 184 49.38 -13.42 -20.56
N GLN A 185 50.69 -13.15 -20.43
CA GLN A 185 51.17 -11.81 -20.04
C GLN A 185 50.81 -10.67 -21.00
N SER A 186 50.64 -10.95 -22.29
CA SER A 186 50.24 -9.92 -23.28
C SER A 186 48.86 -9.32 -23.04
N LEU A 187 48.05 -9.93 -22.16
CA LEU A 187 46.71 -9.47 -21.77
C LEU A 187 46.69 -8.73 -20.43
N GLN A 188 47.84 -8.59 -19.77
CA GLN A 188 47.94 -8.02 -18.43
C GLN A 188 47.45 -6.56 -18.40
N GLY A 189 46.68 -6.21 -17.36
CA GLY A 189 46.15 -4.86 -17.14
C GLY A 189 44.84 -4.55 -17.87
N ILE A 190 44.30 -5.48 -18.66
CA ILE A 190 43.00 -5.33 -19.31
C ILE A 190 41.93 -6.11 -18.51
N PRO A 191 40.79 -5.50 -18.14
CA PRO A 191 39.75 -6.15 -17.34
C PRO A 191 38.90 -7.10 -18.19
N PHE A 192 39.38 -8.32 -18.40
CA PHE A 192 38.64 -9.38 -19.07
C PHE A 192 37.56 -9.98 -18.15
N VAL A 193 36.36 -10.15 -18.72
CA VAL A 193 35.17 -10.68 -18.02
C VAL A 193 34.70 -12.00 -18.61
N GLN A 194 35.17 -12.36 -19.81
CA GLN A 194 34.86 -13.66 -20.42
C GLN A 194 36.03 -14.18 -21.27
N ILE A 195 36.21 -15.49 -21.30
CA ILE A 195 37.05 -16.26 -22.22
C ILE A 195 36.21 -17.28 -23.00
N ALA A 196 36.62 -17.58 -24.22
CA ALA A 196 36.04 -18.64 -25.05
C ALA A 196 37.14 -19.29 -25.90
N ALA A 197 37.05 -20.60 -26.13
CA ALA A 197 38.05 -21.32 -26.89
C ALA A 197 37.37 -22.19 -27.94
N GLY A 198 37.84 -22.09 -29.18
CA GLY A 198 37.42 -22.94 -30.27
C GLY A 198 38.43 -24.04 -30.53
N GLY A 199 38.30 -24.75 -31.64
CA GLY A 199 39.12 -25.95 -31.88
C GLY A 199 40.62 -25.68 -31.86
N ALA A 200 41.08 -24.63 -32.53
CA ALA A 200 42.49 -24.24 -32.54
C ALA A 200 42.67 -22.72 -32.42
N HIS A 201 41.69 -22.03 -31.84
CA HIS A 201 41.67 -20.57 -31.66
C HIS A 201 41.04 -20.21 -30.32
N SER A 202 41.20 -18.98 -29.87
CA SER A 202 40.72 -18.52 -28.57
C SER A 202 40.38 -17.05 -28.59
N PHE A 203 39.51 -16.67 -27.66
CA PHE A 203 38.93 -15.35 -27.56
C PHE A 203 38.83 -14.89 -26.10
N ALA A 204 38.93 -13.59 -25.88
CA ALA A 204 38.64 -12.94 -24.61
C ALA A 204 37.81 -11.66 -24.81
N LEU A 205 36.84 -11.44 -23.92
CA LEU A 205 35.91 -10.31 -23.91
C LEU A 205 36.21 -9.43 -22.70
N THR A 206 36.32 -8.13 -22.95
CA THR A 206 36.53 -7.11 -21.91
C THR A 206 35.20 -6.59 -21.35
N GLN A 207 35.24 -5.99 -20.15
CA GLN A 207 34.06 -5.37 -19.54
C GLN A 207 33.40 -4.29 -20.42
N SER A 208 34.17 -3.63 -21.30
CA SER A 208 33.66 -2.61 -22.23
C SER A 208 33.06 -3.18 -23.53
N GLY A 209 33.03 -4.51 -23.67
CA GLY A 209 32.49 -5.19 -24.85
C GLY A 209 33.49 -5.36 -26.01
N ALA A 210 34.77 -5.03 -25.82
CA ALA A 210 35.80 -5.29 -26.83
C ALA A 210 36.24 -6.76 -26.82
N VAL A 211 36.38 -7.35 -28.02
CA VAL A 211 36.68 -8.76 -28.27
C VAL A 211 38.09 -8.92 -28.84
N PHE A 212 38.90 -9.82 -28.26
CA PHE A 212 40.24 -10.17 -28.71
C PHE A 212 40.32 -11.64 -29.11
N GLY A 213 40.90 -11.98 -30.26
CA GLY A 213 41.06 -13.35 -30.76
C GLY A 213 42.50 -13.70 -31.12
N TRP A 214 42.87 -14.97 -30.98
CA TRP A 214 44.18 -15.52 -31.37
C TRP A 214 44.10 -17.02 -31.75
N GLY A 215 45.17 -17.54 -32.37
CA GLY A 215 45.33 -18.92 -32.79
C GLY A 215 45.22 -19.14 -34.30
N ARG A 216 44.74 -20.34 -34.70
CA ARG A 216 44.70 -20.81 -36.09
C ARG A 216 43.74 -19.99 -36.95
N ASN A 217 44.14 -19.77 -38.21
CA ASN A 217 43.37 -18.99 -39.19
C ASN A 217 43.65 -19.30 -40.70
N LYS A 218 44.72 -20.03 -41.12
CA LYS A 218 45.32 -20.12 -42.50
C LYS A 218 44.49 -20.70 -43.69
N PHE A 219 44.32 -19.96 -44.80
CA PHE A 219 43.47 -20.23 -46.02
C PHE A 219 43.84 -21.43 -46.93
N GLY A 220 42.86 -21.86 -47.74
CA GLY A 220 43.02 -22.60 -49.01
C GLY A 220 42.78 -21.72 -50.25
N GLN A 221 43.74 -20.86 -50.60
CA GLN A 221 43.60 -19.82 -51.63
C GLN A 221 43.81 -20.23 -53.11
N LEU A 222 43.59 -21.50 -53.48
CA LEU A 222 43.81 -21.97 -54.87
C LEU A 222 42.69 -22.84 -55.46
N GLY A 223 41.51 -22.93 -54.82
CA GLY A 223 40.37 -23.66 -55.41
C GLY A 223 40.59 -25.17 -55.57
N LEU A 224 41.61 -25.74 -54.93
CA LEU A 224 41.83 -27.18 -54.86
C LEU A 224 41.37 -27.67 -53.48
N ASN A 225 40.33 -28.51 -53.48
CA ASN A 225 39.74 -29.14 -52.31
C ASN A 225 40.76 -30.00 -51.54
N ASN A 226 41.62 -29.39 -50.72
CA ASN A 226 42.44 -30.11 -49.75
C ASN A 226 42.11 -29.64 -48.31
N ASN A 227 41.66 -30.61 -47.52
CA ASN A 227 40.85 -30.47 -46.30
C ASN A 227 41.56 -29.97 -45.02
N ASN A 228 42.56 -29.08 -45.07
CA ASN A 228 43.32 -28.69 -43.87
C ASN A 228 43.62 -27.18 -43.67
N GLY A 229 42.79 -26.25 -44.17
CA GLY A 229 42.92 -24.78 -43.97
C GLY A 229 41.79 -24.13 -43.14
N GLY A 230 42.08 -23.04 -42.42
CA GLY A 230 41.16 -22.21 -41.62
C GLY A 230 40.13 -21.39 -42.41
N TYR A 231 39.08 -20.96 -41.70
CA TYR A 231 37.77 -20.57 -42.25
C TYR A 231 37.34 -19.14 -41.87
N GLY A 232 38.26 -18.29 -41.38
CA GLY A 232 37.97 -16.93 -40.93
C GLY A 232 37.37 -16.86 -39.52
N GLN A 233 37.61 -17.88 -38.69
CA GLN A 233 37.10 -18.02 -37.33
C GLN A 233 37.52 -16.91 -36.35
N LEU A 234 38.51 -16.07 -36.72
CA LEU A 234 38.96 -14.91 -35.94
C LEU A 234 38.17 -13.63 -36.27
N GLY A 235 37.40 -13.58 -37.37
CA GLY A 235 36.57 -12.44 -37.73
C GLY A 235 37.30 -11.21 -38.28
N HIS A 236 38.65 -11.22 -38.33
CA HIS A 236 39.50 -10.11 -38.80
C HIS A 236 39.53 -9.90 -40.32
N ASN A 237 38.57 -10.46 -41.07
CA ASN A 237 38.58 -10.46 -42.54
C ASN A 237 39.92 -10.95 -43.14
N SER A 238 40.63 -11.82 -42.41
CA SER A 238 41.98 -12.32 -42.68
C SER A 238 42.10 -13.78 -42.25
N THR A 239 43.16 -14.46 -42.70
CA THR A 239 43.49 -15.85 -42.33
C THR A 239 44.90 -16.08 -41.80
N ASN A 240 45.63 -15.02 -41.48
CA ASN A 240 46.92 -15.22 -40.82
C ASN A 240 46.71 -15.74 -39.39
N HIS A 241 47.55 -16.70 -38.96
CA HIS A 241 47.60 -17.11 -37.56
C HIS A 241 47.98 -15.92 -36.70
N GLU A 242 47.37 -15.83 -35.52
CA GLU A 242 47.64 -14.78 -34.57
C GLU A 242 48.23 -15.45 -33.31
N ILE A 243 49.55 -15.35 -33.11
CA ILE A 243 50.21 -15.96 -31.94
C ILE A 243 50.05 -15.12 -30.66
N ASN A 244 49.59 -13.88 -30.83
CA ASN A 244 49.24 -12.95 -29.77
C ASN A 244 47.77 -12.55 -29.90
N PRO A 245 47.07 -12.26 -28.79
CA PRO A 245 45.72 -11.71 -28.80
C PRO A 245 45.57 -10.43 -29.63
N ARG A 246 44.60 -10.40 -30.55
CA ARG A 246 44.31 -9.26 -31.43
C ARG A 246 42.83 -8.85 -31.39
N LYS A 247 42.55 -7.55 -31.34
CA LYS A 247 41.17 -7.00 -31.30
C LYS A 247 40.41 -7.23 -32.62
N VAL A 248 39.13 -7.63 -32.55
CA VAL A 248 38.20 -7.73 -33.70
C VAL A 248 37.52 -6.39 -33.93
N PHE A 249 37.81 -5.72 -35.05
CA PHE A 249 37.31 -4.37 -35.33
C PHE A 249 35.89 -4.38 -35.91
N GLU A 250 35.50 -5.45 -36.59
CA GLU A 250 34.20 -5.62 -37.26
C GLU A 250 33.02 -5.70 -36.27
N LEU A 251 33.28 -5.95 -34.99
CA LEU A 251 32.30 -5.91 -33.91
C LEU A 251 32.22 -4.55 -33.20
N MET A 252 33.05 -3.57 -33.60
CA MET A 252 33.03 -2.23 -33.00
C MET A 252 31.74 -1.47 -33.33
N GLY A 253 31.26 -0.69 -32.36
CA GLY A 253 29.97 0.00 -32.41
C GLY A 253 28.82 -0.79 -31.78
N ASN A 254 29.00 -2.09 -31.57
CA ASN A 254 28.08 -2.94 -30.79
C ASN A 254 28.72 -3.31 -29.44
N VAL A 255 27.91 -3.32 -28.37
CA VAL A 255 28.36 -3.80 -27.06
C VAL A 255 28.13 -5.31 -27.00
N VAL A 256 29.19 -6.08 -27.29
CA VAL A 256 29.15 -7.54 -27.17
C VAL A 256 29.20 -7.90 -25.69
N THR A 257 28.30 -8.77 -25.26
CA THR A 257 28.26 -9.23 -23.85
C THR A 257 28.58 -10.71 -23.69
N GLN A 258 28.52 -11.48 -24.78
CA GLN A 258 28.88 -12.89 -24.76
C GLN A 258 29.59 -13.29 -26.05
N ILE A 259 30.64 -14.10 -25.91
CA ILE A 259 31.32 -14.82 -26.99
C ILE A 259 31.24 -16.32 -26.72
N ALA A 260 31.00 -17.12 -27.76
CA ALA A 260 31.13 -18.57 -27.70
C ALA A 260 31.86 -19.09 -28.93
N CYS A 261 32.70 -20.12 -28.77
CA CYS A 261 33.50 -20.65 -29.88
C CYS A 261 33.22 -22.13 -30.09
N GLY A 262 32.96 -22.51 -31.34
CA GLY A 262 32.98 -23.91 -31.74
C GLY A 262 34.31 -24.30 -32.37
N ARG A 263 34.32 -25.43 -33.08
CA ARG A 263 35.49 -26.02 -33.75
C ARG A 263 36.26 -24.99 -34.54
N GLN A 264 35.57 -24.34 -35.45
CA GLN A 264 36.13 -23.45 -36.47
C GLN A 264 35.17 -22.29 -36.72
N HIS A 265 34.31 -21.97 -35.76
CA HIS A 265 33.38 -20.85 -35.79
C HIS A 265 33.28 -20.18 -34.43
N THR A 266 32.74 -18.97 -34.44
CA THR A 266 32.58 -18.12 -33.27
C THR A 266 31.22 -17.43 -33.34
N LEU A 267 30.55 -17.31 -32.20
CA LEU A 267 29.30 -16.59 -31.99
C LEU A 267 29.56 -15.37 -31.10
N ALA A 268 28.86 -14.27 -31.37
CA ALA A 268 28.85 -13.06 -30.56
C ALA A 268 27.42 -12.60 -30.31
N PHE A 269 27.07 -12.30 -29.05
CA PHE A 269 25.74 -11.82 -28.67
C PHE A 269 25.73 -10.33 -28.36
N ILE A 270 24.76 -9.62 -28.94
CA ILE A 270 24.59 -8.17 -28.84
C ILE A 270 23.20 -7.87 -28.25
N PRO A 271 23.08 -7.69 -26.92
CA PRO A 271 21.78 -7.58 -26.25
C PRO A 271 20.91 -6.42 -26.74
N SER A 272 21.52 -5.29 -27.10
CA SER A 272 20.81 -4.10 -27.58
C SER A 272 19.93 -4.37 -28.81
N THR A 273 20.25 -5.40 -29.58
CA THR A 273 19.50 -5.79 -30.78
C THR A 273 18.77 -7.12 -30.63
N GLY A 274 19.02 -7.86 -29.54
CA GLY A 274 18.62 -9.26 -29.38
C GLY A 274 19.28 -10.23 -30.37
N LYS A 275 20.14 -9.74 -31.29
CA LYS A 275 20.73 -10.54 -32.37
C LYS A 275 22.03 -11.21 -31.92
N MET A 276 22.33 -12.33 -32.57
CA MET A 276 23.60 -13.03 -32.51
C MET A 276 24.27 -12.98 -33.87
N ASP A 277 25.57 -12.71 -33.89
CA ASP A 277 26.41 -12.86 -35.08
C ASP A 277 27.24 -14.12 -34.98
N SER A 278 27.57 -14.69 -36.15
CA SER A 278 28.35 -15.91 -36.30
C SER A 278 29.35 -15.76 -37.45
N PHE A 279 30.54 -16.34 -37.30
CA PHE A 279 31.57 -16.36 -38.33
C PHE A 279 32.48 -17.59 -38.21
N GLY A 280 33.09 -18.01 -39.30
CA GLY A 280 33.94 -19.20 -39.43
C GLY A 280 33.38 -20.25 -40.41
N LEU A 281 33.62 -21.53 -40.11
CA LEU A 281 33.14 -22.68 -40.87
C LEU A 281 31.61 -22.82 -40.77
N GLY A 282 30.93 -23.01 -41.89
CA GLY A 282 29.46 -23.20 -41.96
C GLY A 282 29.00 -24.58 -42.44
N GLY A 283 29.92 -25.48 -42.84
CA GLY A 283 29.58 -26.72 -43.55
C GLY A 283 28.61 -27.69 -42.85
N ASN A 284 28.42 -27.57 -41.53
CA ASN A 284 27.51 -28.38 -40.72
C ASN A 284 26.29 -27.58 -40.21
N GLY A 285 26.02 -26.41 -40.79
CA GLY A 285 24.93 -25.52 -40.36
C GLY A 285 25.19 -24.80 -39.02
N GLN A 286 26.38 -24.94 -38.43
CA GLN A 286 26.73 -24.45 -37.09
C GLN A 286 26.64 -22.92 -36.94
N LEU A 287 26.67 -22.18 -38.06
CA LEU A 287 26.47 -20.73 -38.07
C LEU A 287 24.99 -20.33 -37.93
N GLY A 288 24.04 -21.25 -38.15
CA GLY A 288 22.61 -20.94 -38.07
C GLY A 288 22.14 -19.86 -39.05
N THR A 289 22.86 -19.67 -40.17
CA THR A 289 22.55 -18.63 -41.17
C THR A 289 21.56 -19.10 -42.25
N ARG A 290 20.93 -20.28 -42.07
CA ARG A 290 20.17 -21.02 -43.10
C ARG A 290 21.00 -21.37 -44.34
N SER A 291 22.30 -21.49 -44.17
CA SER A 291 23.25 -21.82 -45.22
C SER A 291 24.42 -22.60 -44.62
N THR A 292 25.04 -23.45 -45.43
CA THR A 292 26.26 -24.18 -45.08
C THR A 292 27.56 -23.47 -45.51
N SER A 293 27.44 -22.23 -45.98
CA SER A 293 28.58 -21.42 -46.44
C SER A 293 29.41 -20.85 -45.30
N ASN A 294 30.73 -20.80 -45.48
CA ASN A 294 31.67 -20.20 -44.53
C ASN A 294 31.55 -18.65 -44.50
N ARG A 295 31.89 -18.04 -43.37
CA ARG A 295 31.84 -16.58 -43.15
C ARG A 295 33.17 -16.09 -42.58
N LYS A 296 33.81 -15.11 -43.23
CA LYS A 296 35.11 -14.55 -42.76
C LYS A 296 34.96 -13.34 -41.84
N SER A 297 33.74 -12.84 -41.71
CA SER A 297 33.34 -11.68 -40.92
C SER A 297 32.00 -11.99 -40.25
N PRO A 298 31.68 -11.34 -39.12
CA PRO A 298 30.42 -11.53 -38.40
C PRO A 298 29.19 -11.47 -39.32
N ALA A 299 28.30 -12.46 -39.21
CA ALA A 299 27.06 -12.55 -39.98
C ALA A 299 25.88 -13.01 -39.10
N PRO A 300 24.66 -12.47 -39.29
CA PRO A 300 23.57 -12.69 -38.36
C PRO A 300 23.01 -14.12 -38.39
N VAL A 301 22.87 -14.72 -37.20
CA VAL A 301 22.19 -16.00 -36.98
C VAL A 301 20.68 -15.81 -37.23
N LYS A 302 20.08 -16.66 -38.07
CA LYS A 302 18.66 -16.55 -38.43
C LYS A 302 17.78 -17.19 -37.37
N GLY A 303 16.78 -16.45 -36.90
CA GLY A 303 15.77 -16.87 -35.94
C GLY A 303 14.87 -15.70 -35.55
N SER A 304 13.79 -15.97 -34.81
CA SER A 304 12.84 -14.96 -34.31
C SER A 304 13.35 -14.34 -33.00
N TRP A 305 14.49 -13.67 -33.05
CA TRP A 305 15.14 -13.07 -31.89
C TRP A 305 14.56 -11.70 -31.57
N VAL A 306 14.25 -11.44 -30.30
CA VAL A 306 13.76 -10.14 -29.82
C VAL A 306 14.72 -9.58 -28.77
N ALA A 307 14.90 -8.26 -28.76
CA ALA A 307 15.68 -7.58 -27.74
C ALA A 307 14.94 -7.59 -26.40
N THR A 308 15.67 -7.70 -25.30
CA THR A 308 15.13 -7.68 -23.93
C THR A 308 14.28 -6.45 -23.61
N ASN A 309 14.49 -5.32 -24.32
CA ASN A 309 13.82 -4.03 -24.12
C ASN A 309 13.27 -3.41 -25.43
N GLY A 310 13.08 -4.19 -26.49
CA GLY A 310 12.60 -3.68 -27.79
C GLY A 310 11.07 -3.72 -27.90
N PRO A 311 10.43 -2.80 -28.66
CA PRO A 311 9.01 -2.91 -28.97
C PRO A 311 8.76 -4.22 -29.71
N THR A 312 7.81 -5.02 -29.25
CA THR A 312 7.33 -6.22 -29.95
C THR A 312 6.67 -5.77 -31.25
N SER A 313 7.31 -6.05 -32.38
CA SER A 313 6.71 -5.83 -33.70
C SER A 313 5.51 -6.76 -33.86
N THR A 314 4.33 -6.18 -34.02
CA THR A 314 3.09 -6.82 -34.47
C THR A 314 3.22 -7.12 -35.97
N ASP A 315 3.81 -8.27 -36.33
CA ASP A 315 3.63 -8.85 -37.66
C ASP A 315 2.85 -10.15 -37.50
N GLU A 316 1.73 -10.26 -38.22
CA GLU A 316 0.66 -11.28 -38.15
C GLU A 316 1.07 -12.73 -38.52
N ASP A 317 2.35 -13.07 -38.60
CA ASP A 317 2.78 -14.44 -38.83
C ASP A 317 3.23 -15.10 -37.52
N THR A 318 2.31 -15.88 -36.93
CA THR A 318 2.48 -16.94 -35.90
C THR A 318 3.89 -17.58 -35.76
N LYS A 319 4.89 -16.82 -35.30
CA LYS A 319 6.23 -17.32 -34.97
C LYS A 319 6.58 -16.90 -33.56
N GLN A 320 6.69 -17.89 -32.68
CA GLN A 320 7.14 -17.75 -31.30
C GLN A 320 8.45 -16.95 -31.24
N ALA A 321 8.41 -15.81 -30.54
CA ALA A 321 9.56 -14.94 -30.33
C ALA A 321 10.43 -15.46 -29.17
N TYR A 322 11.76 -15.30 -29.30
CA TYR A 322 12.72 -15.79 -28.32
C TYR A 322 13.66 -14.68 -27.84
N CYS A 323 13.74 -14.49 -26.54
CA CYS A 323 14.75 -13.64 -25.90
C CYS A 323 15.95 -14.50 -25.51
N VAL A 324 17.11 -14.26 -26.11
CA VAL A 324 18.34 -15.01 -25.83
C VAL A 324 18.94 -14.54 -24.51
N LYS A 325 19.09 -15.48 -23.56
CA LYS A 325 19.75 -15.26 -22.26
C LYS A 325 21.23 -15.57 -22.35
N ARG A 326 21.60 -16.71 -22.94
CA ARG A 326 23.00 -17.15 -23.09
C ARG A 326 23.28 -17.89 -24.40
N ILE A 327 24.50 -17.73 -24.94
CA ILE A 327 24.97 -18.42 -26.15
C ILE A 327 26.10 -19.40 -25.84
N TYR A 328 26.10 -20.53 -26.55
CA TYR A 328 27.13 -21.56 -26.42
C TYR A 328 27.48 -22.15 -27.78
N ALA A 329 28.72 -22.56 -27.95
CA ALA A 329 29.19 -23.21 -29.16
C ALA A 329 30.30 -24.19 -28.80
N GLY A 330 30.46 -25.22 -29.63
CA GLY A 330 31.43 -26.28 -29.39
C GLY A 330 31.38 -27.29 -30.53
N GLY A 331 32.51 -27.87 -30.92
CA GLY A 331 32.53 -28.76 -32.07
C GLY A 331 31.90 -28.13 -33.30
N ASP A 332 31.03 -28.87 -33.98
CA ASP A 332 30.24 -28.35 -35.10
C ASP A 332 28.82 -27.97 -34.66
N GLN A 333 28.65 -27.55 -33.40
CA GLN A 333 27.37 -27.26 -32.73
C GLN A 333 27.29 -25.84 -32.21
N SER A 334 26.06 -25.36 -32.05
CA SER A 334 25.72 -24.10 -31.43
C SER A 334 24.39 -24.22 -30.66
N PHE A 335 24.30 -23.51 -29.54
CA PHE A 335 23.14 -23.52 -28.64
C PHE A 335 22.78 -22.11 -28.17
N ALA A 336 21.50 -21.90 -27.90
CA ALA A 336 20.99 -20.71 -27.24
C ALA A 336 20.09 -21.10 -26.07
N HIS A 337 20.39 -20.58 -24.89
CA HIS A 337 19.45 -20.56 -23.76
C HIS A 337 18.55 -19.33 -23.93
N TYR A 338 17.23 -19.54 -23.95
CA TYR A 338 16.24 -18.51 -24.22
C TYR A 338 15.09 -18.56 -23.21
N TYR A 339 14.30 -17.49 -23.16
CA TYR A 339 13.00 -17.44 -22.48
C TYR A 339 11.95 -16.78 -23.39
N SER A 340 10.66 -16.99 -23.06
CA SER A 340 9.53 -16.34 -23.71
C SER A 340 9.04 -15.19 -22.81
N PRO A 341 8.84 -13.97 -23.31
CA PRO A 341 8.36 -12.84 -22.52
C PRO A 341 7.06 -13.13 -21.76
N ASP A 342 6.12 -13.83 -22.40
CA ASP A 342 4.81 -14.19 -21.82
C ASP A 342 4.93 -15.05 -20.54
N PHE A 343 6.04 -15.78 -20.37
CA PHE A 343 6.23 -16.71 -19.26
C PHE A 343 6.82 -16.05 -18.00
N GLU A 344 7.54 -14.93 -18.13
CA GLU A 344 8.13 -14.24 -16.97
C GLU A 344 7.12 -13.37 -16.22
N ILE A 345 6.18 -12.70 -16.91
CA ILE A 345 5.14 -11.91 -16.24
C ILE A 345 4.26 -12.83 -15.39
N ASP A 346 3.82 -13.96 -15.96
CA ASP A 346 3.07 -14.96 -15.21
C ASP A 346 3.89 -15.48 -14.02
N LEU A 347 5.19 -15.77 -14.20
CA LEU A 347 6.05 -16.23 -13.11
C LEU A 347 6.21 -15.19 -11.99
N VAL A 348 6.46 -13.93 -12.33
CA VAL A 348 6.67 -12.84 -11.37
C VAL A 348 5.38 -12.58 -10.59
N PHE A 349 4.25 -12.45 -11.29
CA PHE A 349 2.97 -12.09 -10.68
C PHE A 349 2.22 -13.28 -10.04
N SER A 350 2.67 -14.52 -10.27
CA SER A 350 2.16 -15.72 -9.58
C SER A 350 2.93 -16.07 -8.30
N SER A 351 4.07 -15.41 -8.05
CA SER A 351 4.99 -15.75 -6.96
C SER A 351 5.11 -14.62 -5.93
N ALA A 352 4.73 -14.94 -4.69
CA ALA A 352 4.86 -14.06 -3.54
C ALA A 352 6.31 -13.58 -3.34
N SER A 353 7.28 -14.49 -3.46
CA SER A 353 8.70 -14.20 -3.29
C SER A 353 9.23 -13.25 -4.38
N CYS A 354 8.78 -13.41 -5.63
CA CYS A 354 9.19 -12.55 -6.75
C CYS A 354 8.71 -11.11 -6.57
N LEU A 355 7.45 -10.91 -6.18
CA LEU A 355 6.93 -9.57 -5.92
C LEU A 355 7.54 -8.96 -4.64
N ASN A 356 7.77 -9.75 -3.60
CA ASN A 356 8.45 -9.27 -2.39
C ASN A 356 9.87 -8.75 -2.68
N GLY A 357 10.64 -9.46 -3.51
CA GLY A 357 11.99 -9.04 -3.90
C GLY A 357 12.04 -7.84 -4.84
N SER A 358 10.94 -7.55 -5.55
CA SER A 358 10.90 -6.48 -6.56
C SER A 358 10.88 -5.06 -5.98
N PHE A 359 10.43 -4.88 -4.73
CA PHE A 359 10.14 -3.55 -4.16
C PHE A 359 10.90 -3.27 -2.86
N LEU A 360 12.04 -3.92 -2.65
CA LEU A 360 12.84 -3.71 -1.44
C LEU A 360 13.49 -2.32 -1.45
N ALA A 361 13.52 -1.67 -0.29
CA ALA A 361 14.19 -0.38 -0.13
C ALA A 361 15.68 -0.49 -0.46
N THR A 362 16.23 0.52 -1.13
CA THR A 362 17.64 0.54 -1.56
C THR A 362 18.57 1.21 -0.54
N SER A 363 18.04 1.89 0.48
CA SER A 363 18.82 2.44 1.59
C SER A 363 19.31 1.31 2.51
N HIS A 364 20.63 1.24 2.72
CA HIS A 364 21.20 0.43 3.81
C HIS A 364 21.06 1.18 5.13
N PRO A 365 20.61 0.53 6.23
CA PRO A 365 20.42 -0.91 6.43
C PRO A 365 18.98 -1.44 6.25
N ASP A 366 18.03 -0.62 5.77
CA ASP A 366 16.59 -0.94 5.78
C ASP A 366 16.22 -2.16 4.93
N HIS A 367 17.00 -2.45 3.88
CA HIS A 367 16.81 -3.57 2.96
C HIS A 367 16.76 -4.96 3.65
N TYR A 368 17.58 -5.19 4.69
CA TYR A 368 17.70 -6.48 5.39
C TYR A 368 17.09 -6.49 6.79
N ASN A 369 16.43 -5.39 7.21
CA ASN A 369 15.97 -5.20 8.60
C ASN A 369 14.44 -5.30 8.75
N THR A 370 13.80 -6.21 8.02
CA THR A 370 12.36 -6.40 8.16
C THR A 370 12.04 -6.96 9.54
N SER A 371 11.16 -6.24 10.23
CA SER A 371 10.80 -6.47 11.62
C SER A 371 9.36 -6.04 11.85
N SER A 372 8.85 -6.24 13.06
CA SER A 372 7.52 -5.78 13.43
C SER A 372 7.34 -4.26 13.37
N LYS A 373 8.42 -3.49 13.15
CA LYS A 373 8.42 -2.02 13.07
C LYS A 373 8.81 -1.49 11.68
N CYS A 374 9.55 -2.27 10.89
CA CYS A 374 10.00 -1.86 9.55
C CYS A 374 9.62 -2.92 8.51
N SER A 375 8.93 -2.51 7.45
CA SER A 375 8.52 -3.42 6.36
C SER A 375 9.67 -3.73 5.40
N GLY A 376 10.62 -2.81 5.23
CA GLY A 376 11.75 -2.92 4.30
C GLY A 376 11.39 -2.71 2.82
N VAL A 377 10.18 -2.24 2.52
CA VAL A 377 9.70 -1.99 1.14
C VAL A 377 9.64 -0.50 0.78
N ASP A 378 9.97 -0.19 -0.47
CA ASP A 378 9.78 1.12 -1.07
C ASP A 378 8.40 1.20 -1.76
N MET A 379 7.46 1.83 -1.07
CA MET A 379 6.08 1.99 -1.55
C MET A 379 5.96 2.88 -2.80
N ASN A 380 6.83 3.87 -2.94
CA ASN A 380 6.83 4.76 -4.09
C ASN A 380 7.35 4.04 -5.33
N MET A 381 8.41 3.24 -5.18
CA MET A 381 8.90 2.38 -6.25
C MET A 381 7.86 1.34 -6.67
N ALA A 382 7.19 0.68 -5.73
CA ALA A 382 6.12 -0.27 -6.02
C ALA A 382 5.03 0.37 -6.89
N ARG A 383 4.51 1.52 -6.46
CA ARG A 383 3.50 2.28 -7.20
C ARG A 383 3.98 2.67 -8.60
N LEU A 384 5.16 3.29 -8.72
CA LEU A 384 5.69 3.76 -10.00
C LEU A 384 5.90 2.62 -11.00
N LEU A 385 6.41 1.47 -10.53
CA LEU A 385 6.62 0.30 -11.37
C LEU A 385 5.29 -0.31 -11.82
N TYR A 386 4.31 -0.46 -10.93
CA TYR A 386 2.99 -0.95 -11.34
C TYR A 386 2.33 -0.04 -12.38
N HIS A 387 2.38 1.27 -12.20
CA HIS A 387 1.88 2.23 -13.20
C HIS A 387 2.65 2.17 -14.52
N LYS A 388 3.96 1.93 -14.47
CA LYS A 388 4.77 1.79 -15.68
C LYS A 388 4.46 0.49 -16.44
N LEU A 389 4.09 -0.56 -15.74
CA LEU A 389 3.71 -1.85 -16.34
C LEU A 389 2.27 -1.83 -16.88
N ILE A 390 1.34 -1.20 -16.18
CA ILE A 390 -0.08 -1.14 -16.55
C ILE A 390 -0.33 0.19 -17.27
N GLN A 391 0.10 0.24 -18.54
CA GLN A 391 -0.13 1.39 -19.42
C GLN A 391 -1.29 1.12 -20.38
N PRO A 392 -2.06 2.16 -20.76
CA PRO A 392 -3.17 2.03 -21.72
C PRO A 392 -2.73 1.47 -23.09
N ASP A 393 -1.47 1.70 -23.48
CA ASP A 393 -0.93 1.28 -24.78
C ASP A 393 -0.70 -0.24 -24.87
N HIS A 394 -0.76 -0.97 -23.75
CA HIS A 394 -0.51 -2.41 -23.67
C HIS A 394 -1.59 -3.14 -22.83
N PRO A 395 -2.85 -3.20 -23.29
CA PRO A 395 -3.96 -3.79 -22.52
C PRO A 395 -3.80 -5.30 -22.28
N GLU A 396 -3.13 -6.02 -23.19
CA GLU A 396 -2.87 -7.45 -23.06
C GLU A 396 -1.99 -7.76 -21.83
N LEU A 397 -1.01 -6.91 -21.54
CA LEU A 397 -0.14 -7.04 -20.37
C LEU A 397 -0.92 -6.85 -19.06
N ALA A 398 -1.78 -5.84 -19.02
CA ALA A 398 -2.66 -5.60 -17.88
C ALA A 398 -3.60 -6.79 -17.63
N GLN A 399 -4.16 -7.37 -18.71
CA GLN A 399 -5.02 -8.55 -18.63
C GLN A 399 -4.28 -9.80 -18.14
N GLN A 400 -3.05 -10.04 -18.62
CA GLN A 400 -2.20 -11.14 -18.15
C GLN A 400 -1.86 -10.99 -16.66
N ILE A 401 -1.45 -9.80 -16.24
CA ILE A 401 -1.18 -9.51 -14.82
C ILE A 401 -2.42 -9.73 -13.96
N ALA A 402 -3.58 -9.20 -14.37
CA ALA A 402 -4.84 -9.38 -13.66
C ALA A 402 -5.18 -10.87 -13.51
N ALA A 403 -5.07 -11.65 -14.59
CA ALA A 403 -5.35 -13.08 -14.58
C ALA A 403 -4.38 -13.86 -13.67
N SER A 404 -3.10 -13.49 -13.66
CA SER A 404 -2.10 -14.13 -12.80
C SER A 404 -2.33 -13.82 -11.32
N LEU A 405 -2.64 -12.55 -10.98
CA LEU A 405 -3.00 -12.14 -9.62
C LEU A 405 -4.26 -12.86 -9.12
N GLU A 406 -5.32 -12.90 -9.94
CA GLU A 406 -6.60 -13.52 -9.62
C GLU A 406 -6.48 -15.04 -9.41
N LYS A 407 -5.81 -15.74 -10.34
CA LYS A 407 -5.78 -17.22 -10.34
C LYS A 407 -4.69 -17.80 -9.47
N ASN A 408 -3.55 -17.13 -9.35
CA ASN A 408 -2.34 -17.72 -8.78
C ASN A 408 -1.91 -17.10 -7.45
N LEU A 409 -1.90 -15.76 -7.33
CA LEU A 409 -1.32 -15.10 -6.16
C LEU A 409 -2.31 -14.87 -5.03
N ILE A 410 -3.41 -14.15 -5.28
CA ILE A 410 -4.37 -13.77 -4.24
C ILE A 410 -4.94 -15.00 -3.51
N PRO A 411 -5.32 -16.10 -4.19
CA PRO A 411 -5.83 -17.30 -3.50
C PRO A 411 -4.79 -17.97 -2.58
N ARG A 412 -3.50 -17.67 -2.72
CA ARG A 412 -2.42 -18.22 -1.87
C ARG A 412 -2.09 -17.34 -0.66
N LEU A 413 -2.70 -16.16 -0.54
CA LEU A 413 -2.56 -15.29 0.63
C LEU A 413 -3.33 -15.88 1.82
N GLY A 414 -2.64 -16.70 2.63
CA GLY A 414 -3.24 -17.41 3.77
C GLY A 414 -3.39 -16.59 5.04
N CYS A 415 -4.18 -17.10 5.99
CA CYS A 415 -4.42 -16.49 7.31
C CYS A 415 -3.20 -16.49 8.25
N SER A 416 -2.15 -17.25 7.91
CA SER A 416 -0.90 -17.36 8.66
C SER A 416 0.25 -17.42 7.66
N PRO A 417 0.74 -16.26 7.19
CA PRO A 417 1.88 -16.20 6.28
C PRO A 417 3.12 -16.89 6.89
N PRO A 418 4.00 -17.49 6.06
CA PRO A 418 5.11 -18.32 6.53
C PRO A 418 6.15 -17.52 7.34
N ASP A 419 6.30 -16.23 7.06
CA ASP A 419 7.23 -15.32 7.72
C ASP A 419 6.70 -13.88 7.68
N ILE A 420 7.41 -12.98 8.34
CA ILE A 420 7.07 -11.56 8.39
C ILE A 420 7.19 -10.87 7.03
N GLU A 421 8.07 -11.33 6.14
CA GLU A 421 8.30 -10.73 4.83
C GLU A 421 7.12 -10.96 3.88
N ALA A 422 6.44 -12.09 4.00
CA ALA A 422 5.22 -12.39 3.26
C ALA A 422 4.12 -11.33 3.48
N LEU A 423 4.15 -10.59 4.60
CA LEU A 423 3.21 -9.50 4.86
C LEU A 423 3.42 -8.27 3.97
N ARG A 424 4.60 -8.10 3.36
CA ARG A 424 4.91 -6.97 2.47
C ARG A 424 3.93 -6.87 1.30
N LEU A 425 3.44 -8.01 0.79
CA LEU A 425 2.42 -8.06 -0.28
C LEU A 425 1.11 -7.38 0.10
N TYR A 426 0.74 -7.39 1.38
CA TYR A 426 -0.48 -6.72 1.84
C TYR A 426 -0.33 -5.18 1.85
N LEU A 427 0.89 -4.68 1.73
CA LEU A 427 1.17 -3.26 1.53
C LEU A 427 1.26 -2.92 0.04
N THR A 428 2.01 -3.72 -0.74
CA THR A 428 2.39 -3.37 -2.12
C THR A 428 1.30 -3.67 -3.15
N LEU A 429 0.54 -4.76 -3.02
CA LEU A 429 -0.48 -5.14 -4.02
C LEU A 429 -1.56 -4.05 -4.23
N PRO A 430 -2.11 -3.39 -3.20
CA PRO A 430 -3.08 -2.31 -3.38
C PRO A 430 -2.57 -1.08 -4.15
N GLU A 431 -1.25 -0.92 -4.32
CA GLU A 431 -0.67 0.14 -5.17
C GLU A 431 -0.73 -0.20 -6.67
N CYS A 432 -1.13 -1.43 -7.03
CA CYS A 432 -1.33 -1.83 -8.42
C CYS A 432 -2.60 -1.15 -8.98
N PRO A 433 -2.52 -0.42 -10.12
CA PRO A 433 -3.65 0.27 -10.73
C PRO A 433 -4.86 -0.61 -11.00
N LEU A 434 -4.63 -1.89 -11.30
CA LEU A 434 -5.69 -2.88 -11.51
C LEU A 434 -6.61 -3.04 -10.31
N PHE A 435 -6.23 -2.65 -9.09
CA PHE A 435 -7.14 -2.70 -7.94
C PHE A 435 -8.20 -1.60 -7.98
N ARG A 436 -7.97 -0.50 -8.71
CA ARG A 436 -8.85 0.67 -8.81
C ARG A 436 -9.80 0.63 -10.01
N GLU A 437 -9.76 -0.43 -10.82
CA GLU A 437 -10.62 -0.56 -11.98
C GLU A 437 -11.97 -1.22 -11.58
N PRO A 438 -13.14 -0.64 -11.91
CA PRO A 438 -14.42 -1.20 -11.49
C PRO A 438 -14.71 -2.63 -11.96
N ASN A 439 -14.16 -3.03 -13.10
CA ASN A 439 -14.28 -4.38 -13.66
C ASN A 439 -13.48 -5.44 -12.89
N THR A 440 -12.47 -5.05 -12.11
CA THR A 440 -11.60 -5.97 -11.36
C THR A 440 -11.88 -5.98 -9.86
N TYR A 441 -12.78 -5.12 -9.35
CA TYR A 441 -13.12 -5.09 -7.91
C TYR A 441 -13.54 -6.46 -7.38
N VAL A 442 -14.36 -7.19 -8.12
CA VAL A 442 -14.87 -8.50 -7.75
C VAL A 442 -13.79 -9.60 -7.81
N THR A 443 -12.82 -9.47 -8.71
CA THR A 443 -11.79 -10.51 -8.95
C THR A 443 -10.49 -10.26 -8.18
N LEU A 444 -10.15 -9.00 -7.87
CA LEU A 444 -8.91 -8.62 -7.22
C LEU A 444 -9.13 -7.96 -5.84
N ALA A 445 -9.77 -6.79 -5.81
CA ALA A 445 -9.84 -5.96 -4.59
C ALA A 445 -10.61 -6.64 -3.45
N ILE A 446 -11.78 -7.25 -3.73
CA ILE A 446 -12.60 -7.92 -2.73
C ILE A 446 -11.97 -9.24 -2.25
N PRO A 447 -11.45 -10.12 -3.13
CA PRO A 447 -10.70 -11.32 -2.71
C PRO A 447 -9.44 -11.00 -1.90
N PHE A 448 -8.72 -9.93 -2.24
CA PHE A 448 -7.60 -9.45 -1.41
C PHE A 448 -8.08 -8.98 -0.03
N ALA A 449 -9.16 -8.20 0.04
CA ALA A 449 -9.75 -7.79 1.32
C ALA A 449 -10.13 -8.98 2.20
N LYS A 450 -10.74 -10.01 1.59
CA LYS A 450 -11.07 -11.27 2.27
C LYS A 450 -9.82 -11.94 2.84
N SER A 451 -8.73 -11.95 2.08
CA SER A 451 -7.44 -12.51 2.51
C SER A 451 -6.86 -11.73 3.70
N LEU A 452 -6.93 -10.38 3.66
CA LEU A 452 -6.49 -9.52 4.76
C LEU A 452 -7.32 -9.73 6.03
N ILE A 453 -8.65 -9.75 5.92
CA ILE A 453 -9.58 -9.98 7.04
C ILE A 453 -9.36 -11.36 7.69
N SER A 454 -8.89 -12.34 6.91
CA SER A 454 -8.63 -13.69 7.41
C SER A 454 -7.35 -13.82 8.23
N LEU A 455 -6.47 -12.80 8.25
CA LEU A 455 -5.22 -12.84 9.01
C LEU A 455 -5.47 -13.00 10.52
N LYS A 456 -4.62 -13.81 11.17
CA LYS A 456 -4.59 -13.91 12.63
C LYS A 456 -4.11 -12.61 13.29
N ASP A 457 -4.33 -12.49 14.61
CA ASP A 457 -4.02 -11.29 15.39
C ASP A 457 -2.54 -10.86 15.31
N THR A 458 -1.60 -11.81 15.33
CA THR A 458 -0.16 -11.50 15.31
C THR A 458 0.28 -10.86 13.98
N PRO A 459 0.03 -11.45 12.80
CA PRO A 459 0.29 -10.78 11.52
C PRO A 459 -0.43 -9.44 11.35
N LEU A 460 -1.69 -9.35 11.80
CA LEU A 460 -2.48 -8.12 11.70
C LEU A 460 -1.90 -6.99 12.58
N LYS A 461 -1.35 -7.33 13.75
CA LYS A 461 -0.64 -6.38 14.63
C LYS A 461 0.62 -5.83 13.95
N VAL A 462 1.37 -6.68 13.23
CA VAL A 462 2.55 -6.24 12.46
C VAL A 462 2.14 -5.29 11.33
N LEU A 463 1.12 -5.64 10.54
CA LEU A 463 0.59 -4.73 9.51
C LEU A 463 0.12 -3.40 10.09
N GLY A 464 -0.54 -3.43 11.24
CA GLY A 464 -0.94 -2.23 11.98
C GLY A 464 0.24 -1.31 12.30
N ASN A 465 1.34 -1.87 12.79
CA ASN A 465 2.56 -1.11 13.06
C ASN A 465 3.15 -0.51 11.78
N TRP A 466 3.16 -1.26 10.67
CA TRP A 466 3.67 -0.74 9.40
C TRP A 466 2.80 0.37 8.84
N TRP A 467 1.47 0.25 8.86
CA TRP A 467 0.58 1.34 8.47
C TRP A 467 0.82 2.62 9.28
N SER A 468 1.18 2.50 10.56
CA SER A 468 1.53 3.64 11.42
C SER A 468 2.86 4.30 11.10
N ALA A 469 3.76 3.59 10.41
CA ALA A 469 5.10 4.08 10.05
C ALA A 469 5.19 4.58 8.59
N LEU A 470 4.19 4.27 7.76
CA LEU A 470 4.14 4.69 6.36
C LEU A 470 3.69 6.14 6.21
N GLU A 471 3.98 6.73 5.05
CA GLU A 471 3.44 8.05 4.68
C GLU A 471 1.90 8.05 4.72
N PRO A 472 1.26 9.09 5.28
CA PRO A 472 -0.19 9.29 5.29
C PRO A 472 -0.89 8.99 3.96
N THR A 473 -0.25 9.36 2.85
CA THR A 473 -0.82 9.20 1.50
C THR A 473 -1.01 7.74 1.10
N VAL A 474 -0.16 6.82 1.57
CA VAL A 474 -0.24 5.39 1.27
C VAL A 474 -1.46 4.79 1.94
N PHE A 475 -1.63 5.07 3.23
CA PHE A 475 -2.79 4.61 3.99
C PHE A 475 -4.10 5.21 3.46
N GLN A 476 -4.08 6.52 3.13
CA GLN A 476 -5.23 7.18 2.53
C GLN A 476 -5.67 6.54 1.20
N ARG A 477 -4.72 6.15 0.35
CA ARG A 477 -5.03 5.48 -0.94
C ARG A 477 -5.73 4.14 -0.74
N LEU A 478 -5.37 3.40 0.30
CA LEU A 478 -6.02 2.13 0.64
C LEU A 478 -7.46 2.35 1.15
N VAL A 479 -7.66 3.36 2.01
CA VAL A 479 -9.00 3.74 2.48
C VAL A 479 -9.88 4.18 1.30
N GLU A 480 -9.35 5.02 0.41
CA GLU A 480 -10.10 5.50 -0.75
C GLU A 480 -10.46 4.37 -1.71
N LEU A 481 -9.54 3.44 -1.97
CA LEU A 481 -9.82 2.24 -2.78
C LEU A 481 -11.06 1.49 -2.26
N TYR A 482 -11.14 1.21 -0.95
CA TYR A 482 -12.27 0.46 -0.41
C TYR A 482 -13.54 1.28 -0.25
N LYS A 483 -13.46 2.61 -0.15
CA LYS A 483 -14.63 3.49 -0.31
C LYS A 483 -15.19 3.41 -1.72
N GLU A 484 -14.33 3.50 -2.74
CA GLU A 484 -14.72 3.38 -4.15
C GLU A 484 -15.37 2.01 -4.43
N VAL A 485 -14.85 0.92 -3.85
CA VAL A 485 -15.45 -0.42 -3.93
C VAL A 485 -16.85 -0.45 -3.27
N VAL A 486 -17.01 0.13 -2.08
CA VAL A 486 -18.32 0.20 -1.40
C VAL A 486 -19.32 1.01 -2.23
N VAL A 487 -18.93 2.18 -2.74
CA VAL A 487 -19.77 3.02 -3.60
C VAL A 487 -20.19 2.28 -4.87
N TYR A 488 -19.27 1.57 -5.51
CA TYR A 488 -19.55 0.74 -6.67
C TYR A 488 -20.61 -0.33 -6.37
N LEU A 489 -20.43 -1.07 -5.27
CA LEU A 489 -21.40 -2.08 -4.85
C LEU A 489 -22.77 -1.45 -4.57
N LEU A 490 -22.83 -0.34 -3.82
CA LEU A 490 -24.10 0.34 -3.53
C LEU A 490 -24.81 0.85 -4.79
N ARG A 491 -24.07 1.36 -5.79
CA ARG A 491 -24.62 1.71 -7.11
C ARG A 491 -25.24 0.50 -7.80
N MET A 492 -24.57 -0.66 -7.79
CA MET A 492 -25.14 -1.90 -8.34
C MET A 492 -26.41 -2.33 -7.60
N ARG A 493 -26.45 -2.22 -6.26
CA ARG A 493 -27.65 -2.51 -5.47
C ARG A 493 -28.83 -1.63 -5.86
N LYS A 494 -28.57 -0.34 -6.13
CA LYS A 494 -29.60 0.62 -6.56
C LYS A 494 -30.17 0.31 -7.95
N VAL A 495 -29.35 -0.20 -8.88
CA VAL A 495 -29.80 -0.62 -10.22
C VAL A 495 -30.63 -1.92 -10.17
N GLY A 496 -30.42 -2.74 -9.13
CA GLY A 496 -31.15 -3.97 -8.87
C GLY A 496 -30.28 -5.20 -9.11
N ILE A 497 -30.25 -6.10 -8.13
CA ILE A 497 -29.43 -7.32 -8.16
C ILE A 497 -30.35 -8.55 -8.26
N PRO A 498 -30.08 -9.49 -9.20
CA PRO A 498 -30.84 -10.73 -9.30
C PRO A 498 -30.87 -11.50 -7.97
N GLN A 499 -32.02 -12.12 -7.64
CA GLN A 499 -32.17 -12.85 -6.37
C GLN A 499 -31.13 -13.95 -6.16
N SER A 500 -30.67 -14.60 -7.23
CA SER A 500 -29.61 -15.62 -7.20
C SER A 500 -28.26 -15.09 -6.72
N GLU A 501 -27.96 -13.81 -6.91
CA GLU A 501 -26.66 -13.19 -6.61
C GLU A 501 -26.67 -12.37 -5.32
N GLN A 502 -27.84 -12.15 -4.70
CA GLN A 502 -27.99 -11.31 -3.50
C GLN A 502 -27.10 -11.75 -2.34
N ARG A 503 -26.91 -13.05 -2.12
CA ARG A 503 -26.06 -13.58 -1.04
C ARG A 503 -24.58 -13.24 -1.28
N ILE A 504 -24.10 -13.46 -2.51
CA ILE A 504 -22.71 -13.19 -2.90
C ILE A 504 -22.43 -11.70 -2.80
N PHE A 505 -23.33 -10.88 -3.35
CA PHE A 505 -23.23 -9.42 -3.26
C PHE A 505 -23.20 -8.93 -1.80
N THR A 506 -24.07 -9.48 -0.94
CA THR A 506 -24.09 -9.13 0.48
C THR A 506 -22.76 -9.49 1.15
N CYS A 507 -22.16 -10.63 0.82
CA CYS A 507 -20.82 -11.01 1.28
C CYS A 507 -19.73 -10.03 0.81
N PHE A 508 -19.78 -9.57 -0.44
CA PHE A 508 -18.86 -8.59 -1.01
C PHE A 508 -18.93 -7.24 -0.31
N LEU A 509 -20.15 -6.74 -0.09
CA LEU A 509 -20.36 -5.50 0.65
C LEU A 509 -19.88 -5.64 2.10
N ASN A 510 -20.18 -6.76 2.77
CA ASN A 510 -19.66 -7.04 4.12
C ASN A 510 -18.15 -7.01 4.17
N THR A 511 -17.50 -7.69 3.23
CA THR A 511 -16.05 -7.84 3.19
C THR A 511 -15.39 -6.48 3.04
N SER A 512 -15.92 -5.63 2.16
CA SER A 512 -15.40 -4.28 1.93
C SER A 512 -15.58 -3.37 3.14
N LEU A 513 -16.77 -3.39 3.77
CA LEU A 513 -17.06 -2.62 4.99
C LEU A 513 -16.24 -3.09 6.19
N ARG A 514 -16.06 -4.40 6.37
CA ARG A 514 -15.21 -4.96 7.45
C ARG A 514 -13.75 -4.59 7.28
N LEU A 515 -13.26 -4.49 6.05
CA LEU A 515 -11.89 -4.03 5.84
C LEU A 515 -11.75 -2.55 6.23
N LEU A 516 -12.70 -1.69 5.83
CA LEU A 516 -12.73 -0.30 6.27
C LEU A 516 -12.82 -0.18 7.81
N GLU A 517 -13.58 -1.06 8.47
CA GLU A 517 -13.66 -1.14 9.94
C GLU A 517 -12.30 -1.47 10.57
N ILE A 518 -11.55 -2.44 10.02
CA ILE A 518 -10.20 -2.77 10.48
C ILE A 518 -9.25 -1.58 10.30
N LEU A 519 -9.28 -0.93 9.13
CA LEU A 519 -8.44 0.25 8.86
C LEU A 519 -8.77 1.40 9.81
N HIS A 520 -10.06 1.67 10.03
CA HIS A 520 -10.54 2.68 10.97
C HIS A 520 -10.13 2.34 12.43
N ALA A 521 -10.25 1.08 12.85
CA ALA A 521 -9.81 0.64 14.17
C ALA A 521 -8.29 0.82 14.35
N LYS A 522 -7.49 0.53 13.32
CA LYS A 522 -6.03 0.72 13.37
C LYS A 522 -5.62 2.19 13.39
N LEU A 523 -6.36 3.06 12.69
CA LEU A 523 -6.20 4.51 12.86
C LEU A 523 -6.43 4.91 14.32
N LYS A 524 -7.51 4.42 14.95
CA LYS A 524 -7.82 4.72 16.35
C LYS A 524 -6.73 4.22 17.32
N ASP A 525 -6.23 3.00 17.12
CA ASP A 525 -5.12 2.45 17.91
C ASP A 525 -3.90 3.37 17.83
N VAL A 526 -3.52 3.81 16.62
CA VAL A 526 -2.34 4.65 16.41
C VAL A 526 -2.52 6.04 17.02
N LEU A 527 -3.71 6.64 16.89
CA LEU A 527 -4.03 7.91 17.53
C LEU A 527 -3.96 7.81 19.06
N TYR A 528 -4.51 6.74 19.64
CA TYR A 528 -4.43 6.50 21.08
C TYR A 528 -2.98 6.31 21.55
N TYR A 529 -2.17 5.50 20.84
CA TYR A 529 -0.76 5.31 21.19
C TYR A 529 0.08 6.58 20.98
N SER A 530 -0.21 7.41 19.96
CA SER A 530 0.49 8.68 19.75
C SER A 530 0.32 9.65 20.92
N GLN A 531 -0.85 9.65 21.56
CA GLN A 531 -1.14 10.47 22.74
C GLN A 531 -0.38 10.00 23.99
N VAL A 532 0.05 8.73 24.03
CA VAL A 532 0.75 8.12 25.17
C VAL A 532 2.28 8.05 24.96
N SER A 533 2.76 8.09 23.71
CA SER A 533 4.15 7.73 23.36
C SER A 533 4.95 8.79 22.59
N ASP A 534 4.58 10.07 22.72
CA ASP A 534 5.40 11.20 22.23
C ASP A 534 5.65 11.18 20.70
N ARG A 535 4.70 10.62 19.94
CA ARG A 535 4.76 10.51 18.47
C ARG A 535 3.68 11.35 17.83
N THR A 536 4.00 12.57 17.41
CA THR A 536 3.10 13.44 16.65
C THR A 536 2.89 12.89 15.23
N GLY A 537 1.92 11.99 15.05
CA GLY A 537 1.65 11.40 13.74
C GLY A 537 0.22 10.89 13.61
N HIS A 538 -0.73 11.78 13.31
CA HIS A 538 -2.02 11.34 12.78
C HIS A 538 -1.77 10.72 11.39
N ILE A 539 -2.12 9.44 11.19
CA ILE A 539 -1.98 8.80 9.88
C ILE A 539 -2.88 9.50 8.85
N ILE A 540 -4.17 9.66 9.15
CA ILE A 540 -5.15 10.45 8.39
C ILE A 540 -6.26 10.95 9.33
N GLN A 541 -7.05 11.93 8.90
CA GLN A 541 -8.21 12.43 9.65
C GLN A 541 -9.44 11.50 9.51
N TYR A 542 -10.33 11.50 10.51
CA TYR A 542 -11.53 10.64 10.55
C TYR A 542 -12.51 10.90 9.41
N ASP A 543 -12.63 12.16 8.96
CA ASP A 543 -13.50 12.56 7.85
C ASP A 543 -13.16 11.88 6.52
N LYS A 544 -11.92 11.38 6.37
CA LYS A 544 -11.50 10.65 5.16
C LYS A 544 -12.22 9.33 4.97
N PHE A 545 -12.84 8.78 6.02
CA PHE A 545 -13.67 7.58 5.93
C PHE A 545 -15.11 7.86 5.50
N TYR A 546 -15.56 9.12 5.47
CA TYR A 546 -16.92 9.46 5.08
C TYR A 546 -17.17 9.14 3.60
N ILE A 547 -18.35 8.58 3.32
CA ILE A 547 -18.86 8.33 1.98
C ILE A 547 -20.03 9.29 1.76
N HIS A 548 -19.76 10.39 1.07
CA HIS A 548 -20.74 11.48 0.89
C HIS A 548 -21.91 11.09 -0.01
N GLU A 549 -21.72 10.10 -0.90
CA GLU A 549 -22.75 9.61 -1.81
C GLU A 549 -23.79 8.69 -1.14
N LEU A 550 -23.68 8.41 0.16
CA LEU A 550 -24.58 7.47 0.84
C LEU A 550 -26.05 7.91 0.80
N ASP A 551 -26.33 9.20 0.96
CA ASP A 551 -27.71 9.75 0.96
C ASP A 551 -28.39 9.54 -0.40
N ASP A 552 -27.62 9.60 -1.49
CA ASP A 552 -28.11 9.33 -2.85
C ASP A 552 -28.25 7.84 -3.15
N LEU A 553 -27.41 6.99 -2.56
CA LEU A 553 -27.29 5.58 -2.89
C LEU A 553 -28.13 4.66 -2.01
N THR A 554 -28.50 5.11 -0.80
CA THR A 554 -29.16 4.27 0.20
C THR A 554 -30.26 5.03 0.95
N ASP A 555 -31.34 4.34 1.30
CA ASP A 555 -32.34 4.88 2.22
C ASP A 555 -31.84 4.75 3.66
N ILE A 556 -31.15 5.78 4.13
CA ILE A 556 -30.54 5.86 5.47
C ILE A 556 -31.60 5.66 6.56
N ARG A 557 -32.83 6.15 6.36
CA ARG A 557 -33.91 6.02 7.36
C ARG A 557 -34.33 4.58 7.50
N ASN A 558 -34.54 3.89 6.38
CA ASN A 558 -34.93 2.49 6.38
C ASN A 558 -33.79 1.57 6.88
N ASP A 559 -32.53 1.89 6.55
CA ASP A 559 -31.36 1.17 7.09
C ASP A 559 -31.32 1.25 8.63
N TYR A 560 -31.54 2.44 9.20
CA TYR A 560 -31.62 2.66 10.64
C TYR A 560 -32.77 1.89 11.30
N VAL A 561 -33.97 1.96 10.72
CA VAL A 561 -35.14 1.22 11.22
C VAL A 561 -34.85 -0.28 11.23
N THR A 562 -34.27 -0.81 10.15
CA THR A 562 -33.88 -2.21 10.04
C THR A 562 -32.86 -2.59 11.12
N TRP A 563 -31.85 -1.75 11.34
CA TRP A 563 -30.81 -1.97 12.35
C TRP A 563 -31.38 -2.02 13.78
N ILE A 564 -32.25 -1.07 14.15
CA ILE A 564 -32.90 -1.06 15.47
C ILE A 564 -33.80 -2.29 15.65
N GLN A 565 -34.59 -2.65 14.62
CA GLN A 565 -35.47 -3.82 14.66
C GLN A 565 -34.68 -5.12 14.87
N GLN A 566 -33.56 -5.30 14.16
CA GLN A 566 -32.67 -6.46 14.31
C GLN A 566 -32.09 -6.59 15.73
N GLN A 567 -31.91 -5.47 16.43
CA GLN A 567 -31.43 -5.49 17.82
C GLN A 567 -32.53 -5.74 18.85
N MET A 568 -33.77 -5.34 18.58
CA MET A 568 -34.92 -5.63 19.45
C MET A 568 -35.43 -7.06 19.27
N PHE A 569 -35.37 -7.60 18.06
CA PHE A 569 -35.78 -8.96 17.71
C PHE A 569 -34.67 -9.64 16.92
N PRO A 570 -33.69 -10.28 17.57
CA PRO A 570 -32.61 -10.98 16.87
C PRO A 570 -33.20 -12.13 16.03
N PRO A 571 -33.14 -12.09 14.69
CA PRO A 571 -33.64 -13.19 13.89
C PRO A 571 -32.73 -14.42 14.03
N GLY A 572 -33.32 -15.61 13.96
CA GLY A 572 -32.58 -16.89 13.98
C GLY A 572 -31.78 -17.21 12.70
N HIS A 573 -31.83 -16.36 11.67
CA HIS A 573 -31.14 -16.54 10.38
C HIS A 573 -30.56 -15.21 9.84
N GLU A 574 -29.43 -15.33 9.11
CA GLU A 574 -28.58 -14.26 8.55
C GLU A 574 -29.36 -13.02 8.05
N GLY A 575 -29.38 -11.97 8.86
CA GLY A 575 -30.01 -10.69 8.52
C GLY A 575 -29.26 -9.92 7.42
N SER A 576 -29.99 -9.06 6.73
CA SER A 576 -29.42 -8.06 5.82
C SER A 576 -28.41 -7.18 6.53
N ILE A 577 -27.28 -6.91 5.88
CA ILE A 577 -26.26 -5.98 6.40
C ILE A 577 -26.84 -4.57 6.41
N THR A 578 -26.77 -3.94 7.57
CA THR A 578 -27.12 -2.54 7.78
C THR A 578 -25.87 -1.69 7.87
N LEU A 579 -25.87 -0.55 7.18
CA LEU A 579 -24.76 0.40 7.19
C LEU A 579 -24.58 1.04 8.56
N CYS A 580 -25.64 1.15 9.35
CA CYS A 580 -25.61 1.60 10.76
C CYS A 580 -24.65 0.79 11.66
N ARG A 581 -24.23 -0.42 11.24
CA ARG A 581 -23.16 -1.18 11.91
C ARG A 581 -21.78 -0.52 11.79
N TYR A 582 -21.58 0.33 10.79
CA TYR A 582 -20.30 0.95 10.44
C TYR A 582 -20.40 2.49 10.53
N PRO A 583 -20.64 3.08 11.71
CA PRO A 583 -20.99 4.50 11.84
C PRO A 583 -19.95 5.50 11.31
N PHE A 584 -18.68 5.06 11.16
CA PHE A 584 -17.58 5.89 10.69
C PHE A 584 -17.66 6.24 9.20
N ILE A 585 -18.55 5.60 8.41
CA ILE A 585 -18.73 5.91 6.98
C ILE A 585 -19.73 7.04 6.73
N PHE A 586 -20.57 7.37 7.71
CA PHE A 586 -21.57 8.42 7.57
C PHE A 586 -20.95 9.78 7.88
N ASP A 587 -21.23 10.74 7.00
CA ASP A 587 -20.93 12.14 7.26
C ASP A 587 -21.95 12.79 8.20
N ALA A 588 -21.75 14.08 8.48
CA ALA A 588 -22.61 14.85 9.38
C ALA A 588 -24.07 14.94 8.90
N GLN A 589 -24.30 15.02 7.58
CA GLN A 589 -25.65 15.08 7.01
C GLN A 589 -26.39 13.76 7.23
N ALA A 590 -25.76 12.65 6.86
CA ALA A 590 -26.32 11.32 7.06
C ALA A 590 -26.61 11.03 8.55
N LYS A 591 -25.70 11.39 9.45
CA LYS A 591 -25.90 11.24 10.90
C LYS A 591 -27.03 12.11 11.44
N THR A 592 -27.19 13.32 10.92
CA THR A 592 -28.35 14.15 11.23
C THR A 592 -29.65 13.45 10.82
N THR A 593 -29.70 12.84 9.64
CA THR A 593 -30.87 12.04 9.21
C THR A 593 -31.14 10.83 10.11
N LEU A 594 -30.11 10.15 10.60
CA LEU A 594 -30.25 9.05 11.57
C LEU A 594 -30.90 9.53 12.87
N LEU A 595 -30.39 10.63 13.45
CA LEU A 595 -30.95 11.22 14.68
C LEU A 595 -32.39 11.70 14.47
N GLN A 596 -32.67 12.37 13.35
CA GLN A 596 -34.02 12.82 13.00
C GLN A 596 -35.00 11.64 12.95
N THR A 597 -34.57 10.55 12.32
CA THR A 597 -35.37 9.33 12.19
C THR A 597 -35.65 8.72 13.56
N ASP A 598 -34.63 8.61 14.42
CA ASP A 598 -34.78 8.11 15.79
C ASP A 598 -35.72 8.98 16.63
N ALA A 599 -35.56 10.31 16.56
CA ALA A 599 -36.41 11.26 17.28
C ALA A 599 -37.88 11.12 16.86
N VAL A 600 -38.16 11.07 15.55
CA VAL A 600 -39.52 10.89 15.03
C VAL A 600 -40.12 9.56 15.48
N ILE A 601 -39.35 8.45 15.43
CA ILE A 601 -39.81 7.14 15.89
C ILE A 601 -40.17 7.18 17.38
N GLN A 602 -39.27 7.72 18.21
CA GLN A 602 -39.51 7.83 19.66
C GLN A 602 -40.69 8.75 19.98
N MET A 603 -40.85 9.87 19.26
CA MET A 603 -42.00 10.77 19.41
C MET A 603 -43.31 10.07 19.07
N GLN A 604 -43.36 9.35 17.95
CA GLN A 604 -44.56 8.64 17.54
C GLN A 604 -44.92 7.55 18.56
N MET A 605 -43.93 6.79 19.05
CA MET A 605 -44.15 5.78 20.09
C MET A 605 -44.70 6.39 21.39
N ALA A 606 -44.20 7.55 21.81
CA ALA A 606 -44.68 8.25 23.01
C ALA A 606 -46.09 8.80 22.84
N VAL A 607 -46.43 9.33 21.65
CA VAL A 607 -47.79 9.79 21.31
C VAL A 607 -48.77 8.63 21.28
N ASP A 608 -48.42 7.52 20.63
CA ASP A 608 -49.25 6.32 20.57
C ASP A 608 -49.49 5.74 21.98
N GLN A 609 -48.47 5.74 22.84
CA GLN A 609 -48.60 5.33 24.24
C GLN A 609 -49.55 6.26 25.02
N ALA A 610 -49.42 7.57 24.85
CA ALA A 610 -50.30 8.56 25.48
C ALA A 610 -51.75 8.43 25.00
N GLN A 611 -51.96 8.21 23.70
CA GLN A 611 -53.29 7.97 23.13
C GLN A 611 -53.92 6.68 23.64
N ARG A 612 -53.14 5.59 23.75
CA ARG A 612 -53.60 4.33 24.35
C ARG A 612 -53.98 4.51 25.81
N GLN A 613 -53.18 5.25 26.58
CA GLN A 613 -53.50 5.57 27.98
C GLN A 613 -54.77 6.42 28.08
N ASN A 614 -54.95 7.42 27.22
CA ASN A 614 -56.16 8.24 27.16
C ASN A 614 -57.39 7.46 26.75
N PHE A 615 -57.24 6.52 25.81
CA PHE A 615 -58.32 5.61 25.46
C PHE A 615 -58.67 4.72 26.67
N SER A 616 -57.65 4.21 27.38
CA SER A 616 -57.85 3.41 28.60
C SER A 616 -58.53 4.21 29.72
N SER A 617 -58.22 5.49 29.90
CA SER A 617 -58.84 6.33 30.95
C SER A 617 -60.31 6.64 30.68
N MET A 618 -60.76 6.60 29.42
CA MET A 618 -62.19 6.69 29.08
C MET A 618 -63.00 5.49 29.60
N PHE A 619 -62.38 4.31 29.74
CA PHE A 619 -63.06 3.08 30.17
C PHE A 619 -62.72 2.65 31.61
N LEU A 620 -61.62 3.14 32.19
CA LEU A 620 -61.16 2.78 33.54
C LEU A 620 -60.88 4.04 34.39
N PRO A 621 -61.70 4.34 35.42
CA PRO A 621 -61.59 5.58 36.22
C PRO A 621 -60.28 5.76 37.01
N VAL A 622 -59.49 4.69 37.18
CA VAL A 622 -58.23 4.70 37.95
C VAL A 622 -57.04 5.19 37.10
N VAL A 623 -57.20 5.26 35.77
CA VAL A 623 -56.14 5.71 34.86
C VAL A 623 -56.35 7.18 34.54
N GLU A 624 -55.38 8.03 34.89
CA GLU A 624 -55.43 9.45 34.54
C GLU A 624 -55.12 9.68 33.04
N SER A 625 -55.82 10.66 32.45
CA SER A 625 -55.50 11.14 31.10
C SER A 625 -54.20 11.95 31.10
N VAL A 626 -53.49 11.90 29.98
CA VAL A 626 -52.19 12.54 29.77
C VAL A 626 -52.19 13.35 28.47
N ASN A 627 -51.40 14.42 28.43
CA ASN A 627 -51.25 15.21 27.22
C ASN A 627 -50.37 14.47 26.18
N PRO A 628 -50.71 14.45 24.88
CA PRO A 628 -49.87 13.86 23.85
C PRO A 628 -48.61 14.69 23.52
N CYS A 629 -48.54 15.96 23.95
CA CYS A 629 -47.38 16.83 23.80
C CYS A 629 -46.75 17.16 25.16
N LEU A 630 -45.45 17.47 25.16
CA LEU A 630 -44.81 18.17 26.27
C LEU A 630 -45.05 19.66 26.10
N ILE A 631 -45.89 20.25 26.95
CA ILE A 631 -46.25 21.67 26.86
C ILE A 631 -45.48 22.45 27.91
N LEU A 632 -44.64 23.39 27.47
CA LEU A 632 -43.99 24.37 28.33
C LEU A 632 -44.74 25.69 28.23
N ILE A 633 -45.40 26.08 29.33
CA ILE A 633 -46.07 27.37 29.47
C ILE A 633 -45.16 28.24 30.32
N VAL A 634 -44.61 29.31 29.75
CA VAL A 634 -43.55 30.10 30.39
C VAL A 634 -43.80 31.60 30.25
N ARG A 635 -43.42 32.37 31.26
CA ARG A 635 -43.35 33.83 31.21
C ARG A 635 -41.93 34.25 30.83
N ARG A 636 -41.81 35.29 29.99
CA ARG A 636 -40.48 35.81 29.57
C ARG A 636 -39.63 36.24 30.76
N GLU A 637 -40.27 36.84 31.76
CA GLU A 637 -39.63 37.39 32.96
C GLU A 637 -39.18 36.31 33.96
N ASN A 638 -39.71 35.09 33.85
CA ASN A 638 -39.47 34.00 34.80
C ASN A 638 -39.26 32.65 34.09
N ILE A 639 -38.55 32.69 32.96
CA ILE A 639 -38.45 31.57 32.04
C ILE A 639 -37.81 30.33 32.68
N VAL A 640 -36.82 30.51 33.57
CA VAL A 640 -36.13 29.43 34.27
C VAL A 640 -37.05 28.71 35.25
N GLU A 641 -37.66 29.42 36.20
CA GLU A 641 -38.51 28.80 37.22
C GLU A 641 -39.76 28.15 36.63
N ASP A 642 -40.43 28.82 35.68
CA ASP A 642 -41.62 28.27 35.03
C ASP A 642 -41.29 26.96 34.29
N THR A 643 -40.12 26.92 33.63
CA THR A 643 -39.61 25.71 32.97
C THR A 643 -39.30 24.60 33.99
N MET A 644 -38.65 24.95 35.10
CA MET A 644 -38.33 24.00 36.17
C MET A 644 -39.59 23.37 36.76
N GLU A 645 -40.63 24.17 37.04
CA GLU A 645 -41.86 23.69 37.65
C GLU A 645 -42.54 22.63 36.75
N VAL A 646 -42.56 22.86 35.44
CA VAL A 646 -43.16 21.92 34.47
C VAL A 646 -42.30 20.66 34.34
N LEU A 647 -40.98 20.80 34.19
CA LEU A 647 -40.10 19.65 33.94
C LEU A 647 -39.94 18.76 35.18
N ARG A 648 -40.04 19.32 36.40
CA ARG A 648 -40.07 18.54 37.66
C ARG A 648 -41.32 17.68 37.80
N LYS A 649 -42.47 18.14 37.30
CA LYS A 649 -43.74 17.38 37.33
C LYS A 649 -43.86 16.36 36.19
N SER A 650 -42.98 16.43 35.19
CA SER A 650 -43.01 15.60 34.00
C SER A 650 -42.41 14.20 34.24
N LYS A 651 -43.02 13.17 33.65
CA LYS A 651 -42.51 11.79 33.68
C LYS A 651 -41.49 11.57 32.57
N ASN A 652 -40.66 10.52 32.68
CA ASN A 652 -39.62 10.21 31.70
C ASN A 652 -40.15 10.07 30.25
N VAL A 653 -41.34 9.50 30.08
CA VAL A 653 -41.99 9.34 28.78
C VAL A 653 -42.45 10.68 28.17
N ASP A 654 -42.64 11.72 28.99
CA ASP A 654 -43.12 13.02 28.52
C ASP A 654 -42.03 13.77 27.76
N TYR A 655 -40.75 13.62 28.12
CA TYR A 655 -39.65 14.26 27.39
C TYR A 655 -39.46 13.74 25.96
N LYS A 656 -40.06 12.59 25.64
CA LYS A 656 -40.05 12.00 24.29
C LYS A 656 -41.22 12.45 23.44
N LYS A 657 -42.18 13.21 24.00
CA LYS A 657 -43.32 13.73 23.25
C LYS A 657 -42.92 14.95 22.42
N PRO A 658 -43.68 15.31 21.36
CA PRO A 658 -43.49 16.57 20.66
C PRO A 658 -43.53 17.76 21.62
N LEU A 659 -42.50 18.61 21.56
CA LEU A 659 -42.40 19.82 22.37
C LEU A 659 -43.30 20.91 21.80
N LYS A 660 -44.06 21.57 22.67
CA LYS A 660 -44.82 22.78 22.35
C LYS A 660 -44.51 23.85 23.39
N VAL A 661 -44.11 25.04 22.94
CA VAL A 661 -43.82 26.17 23.84
C VAL A 661 -44.88 27.26 23.70
N ILE A 662 -45.32 27.81 24.82
CA ILE A 662 -46.34 28.85 24.89
C ILE A 662 -45.84 29.95 25.83
N PHE A 663 -45.63 31.16 25.29
CA PHE A 663 -45.41 32.35 26.11
C PHE A 663 -46.74 32.90 26.61
N VAL A 664 -46.86 33.10 27.93
CA VAL A 664 -48.10 33.59 28.55
C VAL A 664 -48.45 34.98 28.00
N GLY A 665 -49.67 35.12 27.49
CA GLY A 665 -50.18 36.39 26.93
C GLY A 665 -49.90 36.60 25.44
N GLU A 666 -49.30 35.63 24.75
CA GLU A 666 -48.96 35.73 23.32
C GLU A 666 -49.79 34.76 22.46
N GLU A 667 -50.50 35.26 21.44
CA GLU A 667 -51.17 34.43 20.43
C GLU A 667 -50.17 34.01 19.34
N ALA A 668 -49.32 33.02 19.64
CA ALA A 668 -48.40 32.45 18.66
C ALA A 668 -48.77 31.01 18.30
N VAL A 669 -48.81 30.71 16.99
CA VAL A 669 -48.90 29.33 16.49
C VAL A 669 -47.49 28.77 16.40
N ASP A 670 -47.17 27.77 17.23
CA ASP A 670 -45.84 27.12 17.25
C ASP A 670 -45.56 26.36 15.94
N ALA A 671 -45.01 27.08 14.96
CA ALA A 671 -44.46 26.53 13.73
C ALA A 671 -42.92 26.31 13.82
N GLY A 672 -42.34 26.30 15.03
CA GLY A 672 -40.89 26.12 15.28
C GLY A 672 -40.12 27.38 15.69
N GLY A 673 -40.57 28.58 15.32
CA GLY A 673 -39.92 29.84 15.72
C GLY A 673 -39.94 30.09 17.23
N VAL A 674 -41.09 29.82 17.86
CA VAL A 674 -41.29 29.98 19.31
C VAL A 674 -40.38 29.04 20.11
N ARG A 675 -40.22 27.78 19.65
CA ARG A 675 -39.28 26.81 20.26
C ARG A 675 -37.84 27.29 20.18
N LYS A 676 -37.40 27.77 19.01
CA LYS A 676 -36.05 28.30 18.81
C LYS A 676 -35.79 29.48 19.74
N GLU A 677 -36.72 30.42 19.81
CA GLU A 677 -36.64 31.58 20.70
C GLU A 677 -36.55 31.15 22.17
N PHE A 678 -37.39 30.22 22.61
CA PHE A 678 -37.34 29.67 23.96
C PHE A 678 -35.97 29.10 24.30
N PHE A 679 -35.40 28.24 23.44
CA PHE A 679 -34.09 27.64 23.67
C PHE A 679 -32.97 28.69 23.74
N LEU A 680 -33.01 29.72 22.90
CA LEU A 680 -32.03 30.81 22.95
C LEU A 680 -32.12 31.61 24.26
N LEU A 681 -33.33 31.92 24.72
CA LEU A 681 -33.54 32.69 25.95
C LEU A 681 -33.13 31.89 27.20
N ILE A 682 -33.62 30.64 27.33
CA ILE A 682 -33.36 29.80 28.50
C ILE A 682 -31.86 29.46 28.61
N MET A 683 -31.18 29.16 27.48
CA MET A 683 -29.76 28.83 27.50
C MET A 683 -28.90 30.05 27.86
N ARG A 684 -29.25 31.23 27.34
CA ARG A 684 -28.54 32.47 27.68
C ARG A 684 -28.64 32.76 29.18
N GLU A 685 -29.78 32.51 29.81
CA GLU A 685 -29.92 32.70 31.26
C GLU A 685 -29.20 31.61 32.05
N LEU A 686 -29.39 30.34 31.71
CA LEU A 686 -28.82 29.21 32.47
C LEU A 686 -27.29 29.10 32.35
N LEU A 687 -26.69 29.57 31.27
CA LEU A 687 -25.24 29.47 31.04
C LEU A 687 -24.49 30.75 31.38
N ASP A 688 -25.18 31.78 31.86
CA ASP A 688 -24.57 33.04 32.27
C ASP A 688 -23.62 32.81 33.47
N PRO A 689 -22.31 33.09 33.34
CA PRO A 689 -21.35 32.88 34.42
C PRO A 689 -21.69 33.62 35.71
N LYS A 690 -22.53 34.66 35.68
CA LYS A 690 -22.93 35.42 36.86
C LYS A 690 -23.61 34.58 37.96
N TYR A 691 -24.21 33.45 37.58
CA TYR A 691 -24.86 32.53 38.53
C TYR A 691 -23.89 31.55 39.20
N GLY A 692 -22.61 31.53 38.80
CA GLY A 692 -21.58 30.70 39.45
C GLY A 692 -21.68 29.19 39.18
N MET A 693 -22.59 28.74 38.31
CA MET A 693 -22.66 27.34 37.88
C MET A 693 -21.50 26.95 36.95
N PHE A 694 -21.05 27.89 36.12
CA PHE A 694 -19.96 27.69 35.16
C PHE A 694 -18.90 28.79 35.28
N SER A 695 -17.64 28.40 35.19
CA SER A 695 -16.49 29.29 35.09
C SER A 695 -16.24 29.67 33.63
N TYR A 696 -15.99 30.95 33.37
CA TYR A 696 -15.64 31.47 32.05
C TYR A 696 -14.12 31.59 31.91
N TYR A 697 -13.58 31.14 30.77
CA TYR A 697 -12.16 31.17 30.45
C TYR A 697 -11.93 32.20 29.35
N GLU A 698 -11.32 33.34 29.69
CA GLU A 698 -11.23 34.48 28.78
C GLU A 698 -10.46 34.17 27.48
N GLU A 699 -9.37 33.40 27.57
CA GLU A 699 -8.53 33.07 26.42
C GLU A 699 -9.24 32.21 25.37
N SER A 700 -9.94 31.17 25.81
CA SER A 700 -10.66 30.25 24.93
C SER A 700 -12.08 30.73 24.60
N ARG A 701 -12.63 31.66 25.41
CA ARG A 701 -14.02 32.10 25.40
C ARG A 701 -15.01 30.95 25.63
N LEU A 702 -14.56 29.93 26.37
CA LEU A 702 -15.34 28.76 26.71
C LEU A 702 -15.81 28.82 28.17
N ILE A 703 -16.83 28.04 28.47
CA ILE A 703 -17.31 27.80 29.83
C ILE A 703 -17.07 26.33 30.24
N TRP A 704 -16.84 26.12 31.52
CA TRP A 704 -16.76 24.79 32.13
C TRP A 704 -17.45 24.78 33.49
N PHE A 705 -17.86 23.59 33.97
CA PHE A 705 -18.48 23.44 35.29
C PHE A 705 -17.57 24.03 36.38
N SER A 706 -18.13 24.86 37.26
CA SER A 706 -17.42 25.38 38.42
C SER A 706 -17.23 24.25 39.44
N ASN A 707 -16.02 24.06 39.97
CA ASN A 707 -15.76 23.06 41.03
C ASN A 707 -16.48 23.39 42.35
N LYS A 708 -16.84 24.66 42.58
CA LYS A 708 -17.65 25.14 43.69
C LYS A 708 -18.77 26.03 43.17
N THR A 709 -20.00 25.72 43.57
CA THR A 709 -21.20 26.49 43.22
C THR A 709 -22.11 26.60 44.44
N PHE A 710 -22.88 27.68 44.51
CA PHE A 710 -23.92 27.87 45.53
C PHE A 710 -25.31 27.42 45.05
N GLU A 711 -25.42 27.04 43.78
CA GLU A 711 -26.66 26.60 43.15
C GLU A 711 -26.96 25.12 43.39
N ASP A 712 -28.25 24.76 43.31
CA ASP A 712 -28.72 23.39 43.49
C ASP A 712 -28.24 22.46 42.34
N ILE A 713 -27.84 21.24 42.69
CA ILE A 713 -27.44 20.19 41.74
C ILE A 713 -28.58 19.87 40.74
N ASP A 714 -29.83 20.08 41.14
CA ASP A 714 -31.02 19.96 40.29
C ASP A 714 -30.98 20.89 39.05
N LEU A 715 -30.35 22.06 39.12
CA LEU A 715 -30.22 22.98 37.99
C LEU A 715 -29.33 22.39 36.90
N PHE A 716 -28.28 21.64 37.26
CA PHE A 716 -27.45 20.95 36.28
C PHE A 716 -28.25 19.85 35.55
N HIS A 717 -29.14 19.14 36.27
CA HIS A 717 -30.08 18.19 35.65
C HIS A 717 -30.98 18.89 34.63
N LEU A 718 -31.54 20.04 35.00
CA LEU A 718 -32.37 20.85 34.12
C LEU A 718 -31.63 21.25 32.84
N ILE A 719 -30.42 21.81 32.97
CA ILE A 719 -29.61 22.22 31.81
C ILE A 719 -29.35 21.01 30.91
N GLY A 720 -29.04 19.85 31.50
CA GLY A 720 -28.94 18.59 30.78
C GLY A 720 -30.21 18.27 29.97
N VAL A 721 -31.38 18.31 30.60
CA VAL A 721 -32.69 18.07 29.96
C VAL A 721 -32.93 19.08 28.82
N ILE A 722 -32.64 20.36 29.02
CA ILE A 722 -32.82 21.42 28.02
C ILE A 722 -31.89 21.22 26.82
N CYS A 723 -30.61 20.91 27.05
CA CYS A 723 -29.65 20.52 26.01
C CYS A 723 -30.17 19.32 25.21
N GLY A 724 -30.66 18.30 25.91
CA GLY A 724 -31.23 17.11 25.26
C GLY A 724 -32.49 17.42 24.44
N LEU A 725 -33.38 18.28 24.95
CA LEU A 725 -34.58 18.71 24.24
C LEU A 725 -34.25 19.53 22.98
N ALA A 726 -33.22 20.38 23.02
CA ALA A 726 -32.77 21.15 21.86
C ALA A 726 -32.35 20.21 20.72
N ILE A 727 -31.50 19.22 21.00
CA ILE A 727 -31.04 18.22 20.02
C ILE A 727 -32.21 17.36 19.52
N TYR A 728 -33.03 16.85 20.43
CA TYR A 728 -34.17 16.00 20.11
C TYR A 728 -35.20 16.71 19.21
N ASN A 729 -35.26 18.05 19.29
CA ASN A 729 -36.09 18.91 18.46
C ASN A 729 -35.32 19.61 17.32
N LEU A 730 -34.08 19.19 17.04
CA LEU A 730 -33.25 19.70 15.93
C LEU A 730 -33.04 21.21 15.96
N THR A 731 -32.96 21.78 17.16
CA THR A 731 -32.75 23.20 17.38
C THR A 731 -31.28 23.44 17.70
N ILE A 732 -30.60 24.19 16.83
CA ILE A 732 -29.24 24.64 17.05
C ILE A 732 -29.24 25.69 18.17
N VAL A 733 -28.34 25.51 19.14
CA VAL A 733 -28.18 26.37 20.30
C VAL A 733 -26.71 26.75 20.48
N GLU A 734 -26.45 27.94 20.99
CA GLU A 734 -25.08 28.38 21.28
C GLU A 734 -24.62 27.76 22.61
N LEU A 735 -23.72 26.79 22.52
CA LEU A 735 -23.09 26.15 23.68
C LEU A 735 -21.57 26.35 23.61
N ASN A 736 -21.05 27.22 24.46
CA ASN A 736 -19.63 27.55 24.49
C ASN A 736 -18.83 26.56 25.35
N PHE A 737 -19.10 25.26 25.23
CA PHE A 737 -18.37 24.20 25.93
C PHE A 737 -17.28 23.58 25.03
N PRO A 738 -16.14 23.13 25.60
CA PRO A 738 -15.10 22.41 24.86
C PRO A 738 -15.57 21.04 24.36
N VAL A 739 -14.83 20.44 23.42
CA VAL A 739 -15.05 19.06 22.92
C VAL A 739 -15.08 18.03 24.07
N ALA A 740 -14.40 18.30 25.19
CA ALA A 740 -14.45 17.49 26.41
C ALA A 740 -15.87 17.17 26.89
N LEU A 741 -16.82 18.12 26.81
CA LEU A 741 -18.20 17.90 27.21
C LEU A 741 -18.82 16.75 26.40
N TYR A 742 -18.68 16.83 25.08
CA TYR A 742 -19.25 15.88 24.12
C TYR A 742 -18.55 14.52 24.20
N LYS A 743 -17.24 14.49 24.50
CA LYS A 743 -16.54 13.25 24.85
C LYS A 743 -17.19 12.58 26.06
N LYS A 744 -17.37 13.32 27.16
CA LYS A 744 -17.97 12.76 28.38
C LYS A 744 -19.42 12.33 28.17
N LEU A 745 -20.23 13.08 27.41
CA LEU A 745 -21.60 12.67 27.04
C LEU A 745 -21.64 11.34 26.27
N LEU A 746 -20.62 11.07 25.45
CA LEU A 746 -20.43 9.81 24.72
C LEU A 746 -19.61 8.76 25.49
N LYS A 747 -19.41 8.96 26.80
CA LYS A 747 -18.61 8.08 27.69
C LYS A 747 -17.17 7.87 27.22
N ARG A 748 -16.57 8.90 26.61
CA ARG A 748 -15.16 8.94 26.23
C ARG A 748 -14.38 9.84 27.18
N SER A 749 -13.14 9.46 27.47
CA SER A 749 -12.26 10.25 28.33
C SER A 749 -11.72 11.48 27.62
N PRO A 750 -11.72 12.66 28.27
CA PRO A 750 -10.95 13.82 27.84
C PRO A 750 -9.44 13.56 27.85
N THR A 751 -8.71 14.38 27.09
CA THR A 751 -7.29 14.26 26.77
C THR A 751 -6.60 15.61 26.95
N LEU A 752 -5.26 15.62 26.87
CA LEU A 752 -4.48 16.86 26.95
C LEU A 752 -4.86 17.88 25.87
N ASP A 753 -5.26 17.43 24.68
CA ASP A 753 -5.71 18.35 23.61
C ASP A 753 -7.04 19.05 23.96
N ASP A 754 -7.93 18.39 24.72
CA ASP A 754 -9.14 19.05 25.21
C ASP A 754 -8.81 20.10 26.29
N LEU A 755 -7.74 19.85 27.07
CA LEU A 755 -7.24 20.84 28.01
C LEU A 755 -6.61 22.04 27.29
N LYS A 756 -5.91 21.83 26.16
CA LYS A 756 -5.41 22.92 25.32
C LYS A 756 -6.55 23.75 24.70
N GLU A 757 -7.69 23.13 24.41
CA GLU A 757 -8.90 23.85 23.95
C GLU A 757 -9.47 24.73 25.06
N LEU A 758 -9.61 24.19 26.29
CA LEU A 758 -10.20 24.92 27.42
C LEU A 758 -9.24 25.95 28.03
N MET A 759 -8.00 25.56 28.29
CA MET A 759 -6.93 26.31 28.96
C MET A 759 -5.64 26.26 28.12
N PRO A 760 -5.55 27.07 27.05
CA PRO A 760 -4.45 26.99 26.08
C PRO A 760 -3.05 27.08 26.67
N ASP A 761 -2.84 27.93 27.66
CA ASP A 761 -1.53 28.16 28.27
C ASP A 761 -1.12 27.01 29.20
N VAL A 762 -2.04 26.50 30.02
CA VAL A 762 -1.79 25.34 30.88
C VAL A 762 -1.56 24.09 30.03
N GLY A 763 -2.40 23.85 29.02
CA GLY A 763 -2.27 22.70 28.13
C GLY A 763 -0.95 22.70 27.34
N ARG A 764 -0.48 23.87 26.89
CA ARG A 764 0.84 24.02 26.24
C ARG A 764 1.99 23.79 27.22
N SER A 765 1.87 24.27 28.46
CA SER A 765 2.88 24.07 29.50
C SER A 765 3.02 22.60 29.91
N LEU A 766 1.90 21.87 30.04
CA LEU A 766 1.91 20.43 30.31
C LEU A 766 2.43 19.63 29.10
N GLN A 767 2.17 20.07 27.86
CA GLN A 767 2.80 19.47 26.69
C GLN A 767 4.32 19.68 26.72
N HIS A 768 4.79 20.88 27.07
CA HIS A 768 6.21 21.17 27.20
C HIS A 768 6.91 20.29 28.26
N LEU A 769 6.23 19.95 29.36
CA LEU A 769 6.71 18.99 30.37
C LEU A 769 6.91 17.58 29.77
N LEU A 770 6.01 17.14 28.89
CA LEU A 770 6.11 15.85 28.20
C LEU A 770 7.24 15.85 27.15
N ASP A 771 7.38 16.94 26.42
CA ASP A 771 8.35 17.07 25.32
C ASP A 771 9.78 17.36 25.83
N TYR A 772 9.95 17.66 27.12
CA TYR A 772 11.24 18.01 27.72
C TYR A 772 12.20 16.80 27.74
N THR A 773 13.41 16.95 27.21
CA THR A 773 14.36 15.82 27.04
C THR A 773 15.55 15.83 28.00
N GLU A 774 15.86 16.96 28.62
CA GLU A 774 17.03 17.13 29.51
C GLU A 774 16.83 16.46 30.88
N ASP A 775 17.92 16.05 31.53
CA ASP A 775 17.91 15.26 32.79
C ASP A 775 17.53 16.07 34.05
N ASP A 776 17.50 17.40 33.97
CA ASP A 776 17.22 18.36 35.04
C ASP A 776 15.72 18.74 35.18
N LEU A 777 14.81 17.92 34.62
CA LEU A 777 13.37 18.16 34.62
C LEU A 777 12.80 18.50 36.01
N GLU A 778 13.22 17.77 37.06
CA GLU A 778 12.73 17.99 38.42
C GLU A 778 13.12 19.37 38.97
N ASP A 779 14.35 19.81 38.71
CA ASP A 779 14.89 21.11 39.14
C ASP A 779 14.31 22.29 38.34
N ILE A 780 13.97 22.06 37.06
CA ILE A 780 13.44 23.09 36.17
C ILE A 780 11.96 23.37 36.43
N PHE A 781 11.15 22.31 36.54
CA PHE A 781 9.70 22.45 36.68
C PHE A 781 9.26 22.57 38.14
N CYS A 782 9.98 21.94 39.08
CA CYS A 782 9.68 21.99 40.52
C CYS A 782 8.18 21.70 40.84
N LEU A 783 7.60 20.70 40.17
CA LEU A 783 6.20 20.31 40.35
C LEU A 783 6.10 19.10 41.29
N ASN A 784 5.04 19.05 42.08
CA ASN A 784 4.58 17.87 42.79
C ASN A 784 3.14 17.53 42.35
N PHE A 785 2.54 16.45 42.86
CA PHE A 785 1.19 16.04 42.48
C PHE A 785 0.10 16.85 43.22
N THR A 786 0.22 18.18 43.18
CA THR A 786 -0.78 19.12 43.71
C THR A 786 -1.22 20.12 42.65
N VAL A 787 -2.40 20.70 42.83
CA VAL A 787 -2.92 21.79 42.00
C VAL A 787 -3.43 22.91 42.90
N THR A 788 -3.21 24.15 42.45
CA THR A 788 -3.70 25.35 43.15
C THR A 788 -4.95 25.86 42.45
N GLU A 789 -6.07 25.97 43.18
CA GLU A 789 -7.33 26.51 42.67
C GLU A 789 -7.68 27.79 43.43
N GLU A 790 -8.14 28.80 42.70
CA GLU A 790 -8.63 30.04 43.28
C GLU A 790 -10.16 30.03 43.30
N ASN A 791 -10.73 29.94 44.50
CA ASN A 791 -12.17 29.84 44.71
C ASN A 791 -12.64 31.01 45.58
N PHE A 792 -13.45 31.91 45.01
CA PHE A 792 -13.99 33.10 45.72
C PHE A 792 -12.91 33.98 46.38
N GLY A 793 -11.74 34.10 45.74
CA GLY A 793 -10.60 34.87 46.25
C GLY A 793 -9.78 34.17 47.33
N ALA A 794 -10.08 32.90 47.64
CA ALA A 794 -9.26 32.04 48.49
C ALA A 794 -8.51 31.02 47.64
N THR A 795 -7.19 30.95 47.82
CA THR A 795 -6.32 29.98 47.16
C THR A 795 -6.27 28.70 47.98
N GLU A 796 -6.66 27.57 47.38
CA GLU A 796 -6.60 26.24 47.99
C GLU A 796 -5.64 25.34 47.20
N VAL A 797 -4.79 24.61 47.92
CA VAL A 797 -3.91 23.59 47.36
C VAL A 797 -4.57 22.22 47.53
N LEU A 798 -4.74 21.50 46.43
CA LEU A 798 -5.42 20.21 46.38
C LEU A 798 -4.44 19.14 45.89
N GLU A 799 -4.38 18.02 46.61
CA GLU A 799 -3.58 16.87 46.18
C GLU A 799 -4.32 16.08 45.07
N LEU A 800 -3.62 15.82 43.96
CA LEU A 800 -4.14 15.06 42.82
C LEU A 800 -4.12 13.54 43.07
N VAL A 801 -3.22 13.08 43.93
CA VAL A 801 -3.08 11.69 44.40
C VAL A 801 -2.79 11.69 45.90
N PRO A 802 -3.00 10.58 46.63
CA PRO A 802 -2.71 10.52 48.06
C PRO A 802 -1.23 10.83 48.37
N ASN A 803 -0.98 11.77 49.28
CA ASN A 803 0.36 12.30 49.61
C ASN A 803 1.05 12.95 48.40
N GLY A 804 0.27 13.59 47.53
CA GLY A 804 0.75 14.23 46.31
C GLY A 804 1.74 15.38 46.57
N GLU A 805 1.69 16.01 47.75
CA GLU A 805 2.64 17.04 48.16
C GLU A 805 4.09 16.52 48.26
N ASP A 806 4.24 15.25 48.66
CA ASP A 806 5.53 14.56 48.86
C ASP A 806 6.06 13.88 47.58
N ILE A 807 5.31 13.90 46.47
CA ILE A 807 5.66 13.20 45.22
C ILE A 807 6.10 14.22 44.18
N ASN A 808 7.40 14.36 43.96
CA ASN A 808 7.94 15.21 42.90
C ASN A 808 7.72 14.61 41.51
N VAL A 809 7.48 15.49 40.53
CA VAL A 809 7.35 15.13 39.12
C VAL A 809 8.74 15.03 38.49
N ASN A 810 9.04 13.86 37.93
CA ASN A 810 10.29 13.51 37.27
C ASN A 810 10.03 12.78 35.94
N LYS A 811 11.09 12.39 35.22
CA LYS A 811 10.97 11.73 33.90
C LYS A 811 10.11 10.46 33.90
N SER A 812 10.08 9.71 35.01
CA SER A 812 9.37 8.42 35.08
C SER A 812 7.87 8.55 35.31
N ASN A 813 7.42 9.62 35.99
CA ASN A 813 6.03 9.81 36.40
C ASN A 813 5.34 11.04 35.77
N ARG A 814 6.03 11.83 34.92
CA ARG A 814 5.46 13.01 34.25
C ARG A 814 4.18 12.72 33.45
N GLN A 815 4.09 11.53 32.85
CA GLN A 815 2.90 11.12 32.11
C GLN A 815 1.71 10.93 33.06
N ASP A 816 1.96 10.32 34.22
CA ASP A 816 0.95 10.10 35.26
C ASP A 816 0.48 11.43 35.84
N PHE A 817 1.39 12.40 36.06
CA PHE A 817 1.05 13.74 36.50
C PHE A 817 0.10 14.43 35.52
N VAL A 818 0.46 14.50 34.23
CA VAL A 818 -0.37 15.12 33.20
C VAL A 818 -1.74 14.42 33.09
N GLN A 819 -1.76 13.09 33.10
CA GLN A 819 -3.01 12.33 33.02
C GLN A 819 -3.90 12.57 34.23
N THR A 820 -3.33 12.65 35.43
CA THR A 820 -4.08 12.92 36.67
C THR A 820 -4.59 14.35 36.71
N TYR A 821 -3.81 15.32 36.22
CA TYR A 821 -4.24 16.72 36.10
C TYR A 821 -5.46 16.85 35.17
N VAL A 822 -5.40 16.21 33.99
CA VAL A 822 -6.50 16.19 33.01
C VAL A 822 -7.75 15.50 33.61
N ASP A 823 -7.55 14.37 34.29
CA ASP A 823 -8.64 13.64 34.95
C ASP A 823 -9.27 14.45 36.08
N TYR A 824 -8.47 15.12 36.90
CA TYR A 824 -8.96 16.02 37.94
C TYR A 824 -9.80 17.15 37.34
N ARG A 825 -9.29 17.86 36.32
CA ARG A 825 -9.97 19.05 35.76
C ARG A 825 -11.30 18.71 35.08
N PHE A 826 -11.37 17.60 34.35
CA PHE A 826 -12.57 17.26 33.60
C PHE A 826 -13.48 16.25 34.30
N ASN A 827 -12.99 15.43 35.23
CA ASN A 827 -13.75 14.38 35.89
C ASN A 827 -13.90 14.62 37.38
N GLN A 828 -12.81 14.58 38.17
CA GLN A 828 -12.92 14.54 39.64
C GLN A 828 -13.51 15.84 40.22
N SER A 829 -13.01 17.00 39.79
CA SER A 829 -13.41 18.32 40.32
C SER A 829 -14.88 18.69 40.06
N VAL A 830 -15.53 18.03 39.11
CA VAL A 830 -16.88 18.38 38.63
C VAL A 830 -17.84 17.19 38.63
N ALA A 831 -17.44 16.05 39.20
CA ALA A 831 -18.15 14.77 39.12
C ALA A 831 -19.66 14.86 39.45
N PRO A 832 -20.10 15.34 40.63
CA PRO A 832 -21.52 15.35 40.98
C PRO A 832 -22.35 16.29 40.07
N LEU A 833 -21.77 17.40 39.64
CA LEU A 833 -22.42 18.39 38.77
C LEU A 833 -22.60 17.83 37.36
N PHE A 834 -21.54 17.22 36.82
CA PHE A 834 -21.56 16.61 35.51
C PHE A 834 -22.46 15.36 35.47
N GLU A 835 -22.49 14.53 36.52
CA GLU A 835 -23.36 13.36 36.59
C GLU A 835 -24.84 13.76 36.55
N SER A 836 -25.21 14.83 37.27
CA SER A 836 -26.56 15.40 37.23
C SER A 836 -26.93 15.89 35.83
N PHE A 837 -26.04 16.67 35.20
CA PHE A 837 -26.19 17.14 33.81
C PHE A 837 -26.30 15.97 32.82
N TYR A 838 -25.41 14.98 32.93
CA TYR A 838 -25.38 13.79 32.09
C TYR A 838 -26.69 13.01 32.21
N ALA A 839 -27.21 12.82 33.42
CA ALA A 839 -28.47 12.15 33.67
C ALA A 839 -29.65 12.90 33.04
N GLY A 840 -29.67 14.23 33.13
CA GLY A 840 -30.68 15.07 32.47
C GLY A 840 -30.63 14.97 30.95
N PHE A 841 -29.44 15.08 30.38
CA PHE A 841 -29.20 14.99 28.94
C PHE A 841 -29.68 13.66 28.35
N HIS A 842 -29.20 12.54 28.92
CA HIS A 842 -29.53 11.19 28.44
C HIS A 842 -30.98 10.79 28.68
N LYS A 843 -31.69 11.49 29.57
CA LYS A 843 -33.14 11.33 29.75
C LYS A 843 -33.93 11.67 28.48
N VAL A 844 -33.44 12.66 27.73
CA VAL A 844 -34.10 13.18 26.52
C VAL A 844 -33.39 12.73 25.26
N CYS A 845 -32.09 13.00 25.16
CA CYS A 845 -31.28 12.64 24.02
C CYS A 845 -30.36 11.50 24.44
N GLY A 846 -30.90 10.29 24.40
CA GLY A 846 -30.22 9.07 24.82
C GLY A 846 -30.59 7.90 23.92
N GLY A 847 -29.83 6.82 24.00
CA GLY A 847 -30.03 5.63 23.19
C GLY A 847 -28.92 5.39 22.17
N LYS A 848 -29.12 4.37 21.34
CA LYS A 848 -28.07 3.82 20.47
C LYS A 848 -27.67 4.74 19.32
N VAL A 849 -28.55 5.66 18.92
CA VAL A 849 -28.25 6.61 17.84
C VAL A 849 -27.09 7.55 18.18
N LEU A 850 -26.98 7.98 19.45
CA LEU A 850 -25.88 8.85 19.88
C LEU A 850 -24.53 8.14 19.89
N GLU A 851 -24.52 6.82 20.13
CA GLU A 851 -23.30 6.00 20.08
C GLU A 851 -22.68 5.95 18.67
N LEU A 852 -23.44 6.34 17.63
CA LEU A 852 -22.96 6.43 16.24
C LEU A 852 -22.16 7.71 15.95
N PHE A 853 -22.16 8.69 16.86
CA PHE A 853 -21.49 9.98 16.67
C PHE A 853 -20.07 9.99 17.26
N GLN A 854 -19.20 10.77 16.65
CA GLN A 854 -17.95 11.25 17.23
C GLN A 854 -18.21 12.54 18.03
N PRO A 855 -17.38 12.86 19.04
CA PRO A 855 -17.54 14.06 19.86
C PRO A 855 -17.68 15.36 19.06
N ASN A 856 -16.81 15.57 18.06
CA ASN A 856 -16.85 16.77 17.21
C ASN A 856 -18.10 16.84 16.32
N GLU A 857 -18.66 15.69 15.92
CA GLU A 857 -19.91 15.65 15.14
C GLU A 857 -21.11 15.96 16.03
N LEU A 858 -21.13 15.42 17.26
CA LEU A 858 -22.15 15.74 18.25
C LEU A 858 -22.10 17.23 18.61
N GLN A 859 -20.90 17.80 18.79
CA GLN A 859 -20.71 19.23 18.99
C GLN A 859 -21.29 20.02 17.82
N ALA A 860 -20.82 19.78 16.59
CA ALA A 860 -21.26 20.49 15.39
C ALA A 860 -22.78 20.39 15.15
N MET A 861 -23.42 19.30 15.56
CA MET A 861 -24.87 19.16 15.48
C MET A 861 -25.61 20.04 16.49
N VAL A 862 -25.04 20.23 17.68
CA VAL A 862 -25.63 21.06 18.75
C VAL A 862 -25.44 22.54 18.47
N ILE A 863 -24.21 22.94 18.14
CA ILE A 863 -23.83 24.35 17.95
C ILE A 863 -23.97 24.83 16.50
N GLY A 864 -24.18 23.92 15.56
CA GLY A 864 -24.13 24.20 14.12
C GLY A 864 -22.71 24.11 13.57
N ASN A 865 -22.59 24.11 12.23
CA ASN A 865 -21.31 24.10 11.54
C ASN A 865 -21.00 25.50 10.98
N THR A 866 -19.75 25.96 11.12
CA THR A 866 -19.27 27.25 10.59
C THR A 866 -18.76 27.17 9.15
N ASN A 867 -18.80 26.00 8.51
CA ASN A 867 -18.51 25.88 7.08
C ASN A 867 -19.70 26.34 6.25
N TYR A 868 -19.72 27.64 5.94
CA TYR A 868 -20.80 28.27 5.18
C TYR A 868 -20.66 28.02 3.67
N ASP A 869 -21.61 27.31 3.07
CA ASP A 869 -21.82 27.33 1.62
C ASP A 869 -22.69 28.53 1.24
N TRP A 870 -22.03 29.66 1.01
CA TRP A 870 -22.69 30.91 0.65
C TRP A 870 -23.51 30.81 -0.65
N LYS A 871 -23.15 29.90 -1.57
CA LYS A 871 -23.89 29.74 -2.84
C LYS A 871 -25.23 29.03 -2.63
N GLU A 872 -25.25 27.98 -1.80
CA GLU A 872 -26.51 27.30 -1.48
C GLU A 872 -27.41 28.17 -0.58
N LEU A 873 -26.82 28.97 0.31
CA LEU A 873 -27.57 29.97 1.10
C LEU A 873 -28.24 31.02 0.19
N GLU A 874 -27.50 31.56 -0.79
CA GLU A 874 -28.06 32.53 -1.76
C GLU A 874 -29.23 31.93 -2.55
N LYS A 875 -29.08 30.70 -3.05
CA LYS A 875 -30.12 29.98 -3.83
C LYS A 875 -31.40 29.71 -3.04
N THR A 876 -31.30 29.54 -1.73
CA THR A 876 -32.43 29.23 -0.84
C THR A 876 -33.02 30.47 -0.16
N THR A 877 -32.41 31.66 -0.29
CA THR A 877 -32.86 32.91 0.32
C THR A 877 -34.12 33.47 -0.38
N GLU A 878 -35.13 33.88 0.41
CA GLU A 878 -36.35 34.51 -0.09
C GLU A 878 -36.30 36.04 0.07
N TYR A 879 -36.63 36.77 -0.99
CA TYR A 879 -36.65 38.24 -1.00
C TYR A 879 -38.10 38.73 -1.07
N LYS A 880 -38.58 39.43 -0.03
CA LYS A 880 -39.95 40.00 -0.03
C LYS A 880 -39.95 41.39 -0.63
N GLY A 881 -40.94 41.69 -1.48
CA GLY A 881 -41.10 43.00 -2.14
C GLY A 881 -42.37 43.78 -1.74
N SER A 882 -43.01 43.44 -0.61
CA SER A 882 -44.36 43.92 -0.26
C SER A 882 -44.57 43.93 1.26
N ASP A 883 -45.31 44.93 1.75
CA ASP A 883 -45.65 45.18 3.17
C ASP A 883 -46.72 44.23 3.73
N ARG A 884 -46.87 43.00 3.20
CA ARG A 884 -47.88 42.02 3.67
C ARG A 884 -47.31 40.63 3.94
N ILE A 885 -47.78 40.02 5.02
CA ILE A 885 -47.38 38.70 5.54
C ILE A 885 -48.19 37.56 4.87
N PRO A 886 -47.60 36.40 4.52
CA PRO A 886 -48.33 35.24 3.97
C PRO A 886 -49.11 34.44 5.03
N ILE A 887 -50.27 33.90 4.62
CA ILE A 887 -51.26 33.20 5.48
C ILE A 887 -50.96 31.69 5.69
N LEU A 888 -49.97 31.09 5.01
CA LEU A 888 -49.88 29.61 4.88
C LEU A 888 -48.58 28.90 5.31
N GLY A 889 -47.72 29.55 6.12
CA GLY A 889 -46.67 28.84 6.89
C GLY A 889 -45.41 28.42 6.11
N MET A 890 -44.28 28.41 6.82
CA MET A 890 -42.92 28.22 6.31
C MET A 890 -42.49 26.76 6.41
N LYS A 891 -42.25 26.09 5.27
CA LYS A 891 -41.60 24.76 5.24
C LYS A 891 -40.13 24.92 4.91
N SER A 892 -39.29 24.61 5.90
CA SER A 892 -37.81 24.63 5.95
C SER A 892 -37.16 26.03 6.02
N LEU A 893 -36.25 26.18 6.99
CA LEU A 893 -35.55 27.42 7.36
C LEU A 893 -34.84 28.07 6.16
N LYS A 894 -35.40 29.14 5.62
CA LYS A 894 -34.78 29.97 4.59
C LYS A 894 -34.48 31.35 5.17
N LEU A 895 -33.32 31.92 4.83
CA LEU A 895 -33.05 33.33 5.12
C LEU A 895 -34.09 34.16 4.35
N VAL A 896 -34.78 35.07 5.03
CA VAL A 896 -35.70 36.02 4.41
C VAL A 896 -35.08 37.40 4.51
N ILE A 897 -34.90 38.08 3.38
CA ILE A 897 -34.50 39.49 3.36
C ILE A 897 -35.72 40.32 3.03
N GLN A 898 -36.10 41.21 3.94
CA GLN A 898 -37.20 42.13 3.73
C GLN A 898 -36.71 43.60 3.71
N PRO A 899 -37.20 44.40 2.75
CA PRO A 899 -36.82 45.79 2.65
C PRO A 899 -37.54 46.62 3.71
N THR A 900 -36.81 47.49 4.42
CA THR A 900 -37.40 48.43 5.39
C THR A 900 -37.24 49.89 4.95
N GLY A 901 -38.16 50.74 5.41
CA GLY A 901 -38.10 52.20 5.22
C GLY A 901 -37.09 52.86 6.18
N GLY A 902 -36.64 54.07 5.86
CA GLY A 902 -35.73 54.85 6.72
C GLY A 902 -34.34 55.15 6.12
N GLY A 903 -33.93 54.43 5.07
CA GLY A 903 -32.73 54.75 4.28
C GLY A 903 -31.39 54.67 5.05
N GLU A 904 -30.41 55.48 4.66
CA GLU A 904 -29.00 55.40 5.11
C GLU A 904 -28.75 55.64 6.60
N HIS A 905 -29.78 56.08 7.33
CA HIS A 905 -29.69 56.41 8.75
C HIS A 905 -29.78 55.19 9.67
N TYR A 906 -30.36 54.08 9.20
CA TYR A 906 -30.59 52.90 10.03
C TYR A 906 -29.62 51.76 9.71
N LEU A 907 -29.28 50.99 10.73
CA LEU A 907 -28.55 49.73 10.59
C LEU A 907 -29.52 48.61 10.17
N PRO A 908 -29.05 47.59 9.45
CA PRO A 908 -29.84 46.37 9.24
C PRO A 908 -30.14 45.71 10.59
N VAL A 909 -31.33 45.14 10.73
CA VAL A 909 -31.76 44.46 11.95
C VAL A 909 -32.04 43.00 11.64
N ALA A 910 -31.46 42.08 12.41
CA ALA A 910 -31.67 40.66 12.24
C ALA A 910 -32.62 40.12 13.31
N HIS A 911 -33.73 39.51 12.89
CA HIS A 911 -34.61 38.73 13.75
C HIS A 911 -34.18 37.26 13.66
N THR A 912 -33.17 36.90 14.45
CA THR A 912 -32.45 35.62 14.40
C THR A 912 -33.36 34.40 14.65
N CYS A 913 -34.43 34.57 15.42
CA CYS A 913 -35.44 33.52 15.69
C CYS A 913 -36.26 33.15 14.44
N PHE A 914 -36.37 34.06 13.48
CA PHE A 914 -37.18 33.90 12.25
C PHE A 914 -36.33 33.85 10.98
N ASN A 915 -34.99 33.87 11.10
CA ASN A 915 -34.05 34.01 9.99
C ASN A 915 -34.41 35.17 9.05
N LEU A 916 -34.83 36.30 9.63
CA LEU A 916 -35.31 37.46 8.89
C LEU A 916 -34.31 38.61 9.04
N LEU A 917 -33.89 39.19 7.92
CA LEU A 917 -33.06 40.37 7.88
C LEU A 917 -33.86 41.55 7.35
N ASP A 918 -34.08 42.53 8.22
CA ASP A 918 -34.63 43.83 7.89
C ASP A 918 -33.52 44.68 7.30
N LEU A 919 -33.54 44.84 5.99
CA LEU A 919 -32.49 45.53 5.25
C LEU A 919 -33.02 46.88 4.75
N PRO A 920 -32.56 48.01 5.31
CA PRO A 920 -32.88 49.32 4.78
C PRO A 920 -32.45 49.45 3.32
N LYS A 921 -33.25 50.17 2.52
CA LYS A 921 -32.92 50.44 1.12
C LYS A 921 -31.77 51.46 1.02
N TYR A 922 -30.53 50.98 1.03
CA TYR A 922 -29.33 51.80 0.87
C TYR A 922 -29.15 52.27 -0.58
N THR A 923 -28.57 53.46 -0.76
CA THR A 923 -28.36 54.04 -2.10
C THR A 923 -27.15 53.46 -2.83
N SER A 924 -26.20 52.86 -2.09
CA SER A 924 -24.98 52.27 -2.65
C SER A 924 -24.59 50.96 -1.96
N ILE A 925 -23.93 50.07 -2.71
CA ILE A 925 -23.36 48.84 -2.17
C ILE A 925 -22.29 49.10 -1.10
N HIS A 926 -21.59 50.24 -1.19
CA HIS A 926 -20.59 50.64 -0.21
C HIS A 926 -21.25 51.00 1.13
N THR A 927 -22.34 51.78 1.08
CA THR A 927 -23.15 52.11 2.27
C THR A 927 -23.72 50.84 2.89
N LEU A 928 -24.30 49.94 2.07
CA LEU A 928 -24.82 48.65 2.53
C LEU A 928 -23.73 47.85 3.25
N ARG A 929 -22.56 47.69 2.62
CA ARG A 929 -21.44 46.93 3.19
C ARG A 929 -20.99 47.53 4.52
N ASN A 930 -20.78 48.84 4.58
CA ASN A 930 -20.32 49.50 5.81
C ASN A 930 -21.36 49.40 6.93
N LYS A 931 -22.65 49.60 6.62
CA LYS A 931 -23.74 49.50 7.59
C LYS A 931 -23.98 48.07 8.06
N LEU A 932 -23.84 47.09 7.17
CA LEU A 932 -23.95 45.67 7.52
C LEU A 932 -22.77 45.24 8.41
N LEU A 933 -21.54 45.63 8.08
CA LEU A 933 -20.37 45.38 8.93
C LEU A 933 -20.52 46.06 10.29
N GLN A 934 -20.94 47.33 10.31
CA GLN A 934 -21.21 48.05 11.55
C GLN A 934 -22.28 47.37 12.41
N ALA A 935 -23.33 46.80 11.81
CA ALA A 935 -24.38 46.08 12.54
C ALA A 935 -23.93 44.72 13.08
N ILE A 936 -23.03 44.04 12.36
CA ILE A 936 -22.41 42.79 12.83
C ILE A 936 -21.46 43.07 14.00
N ASP A 937 -20.70 44.16 13.94
CA ASP A 937 -19.74 44.57 14.97
C ASP A 937 -20.41 45.22 16.21
N GLN A 938 -21.62 45.76 16.06
CA GLN A 938 -22.43 46.37 17.14
C GLN A 938 -23.61 45.49 17.54
N ASN A 939 -23.35 44.21 17.84
CA ASN A 939 -24.36 43.24 18.25
C ASN A 939 -24.77 43.41 19.73
N GLN A 940 -25.49 44.47 20.07
CA GLN A 940 -26.22 44.47 21.35
C GLN A 940 -27.28 43.35 21.27
N GLY A 941 -27.04 42.24 21.98
CA GLY A 941 -27.99 41.15 22.13
C GLY A 941 -29.34 41.64 22.66
N PHE A 942 -30.41 40.83 22.53
CA PHE A 942 -31.82 41.19 22.83
C PHE A 942 -31.99 42.16 24.00
N ASN A 943 -31.93 43.46 23.72
CA ASN A 943 -32.30 44.53 24.63
C ASN A 943 -33.74 44.87 24.29
N LEU A 944 -34.66 44.34 25.09
CA LEU A 944 -35.97 44.95 25.25
C LEU A 944 -35.72 46.33 25.89
N ALA A 945 -36.00 47.38 25.12
CA ALA A 945 -36.41 48.65 25.71
C ALA A 945 -37.85 48.52 26.18
#